data_AF-A0A4R6LM58-F1
#
_entry.id   AF-A0A4R6LM58-F1
#
_cell.length_a   1.000
_cell.length_b   1.000
_cell.length_c   1.000
_cell.angle_alpha   90.00
_cell.angle_beta   90.00
_cell.angle_gamma   90.00
#
_symmetry.space_group_name_H-M   'P 1'
#
loop_
_entity.id
_entity.type
_entity.pdbx_description
1 polymer ?
#
loop_
_entity_poly.entity_id
_entity_poly.type
_entity_poly.pdbx_seq_one_letter_code
_entity_poly.pdbx_strand_id
1 'polypeptide(L)'
;MAFFLPMKKTLLFIVLLVITSIQAQEKISSKKKKFYIPVIKYSEFPVLDNALTQTTFYQMDKELIQEEIILKKKYFHIDGFIKDPANGKLKIYLTVALPKFNATKVDSTFDKKRNNWEFQVYSNYDVRIKVDAKCGDKILFTQDFNSIESHIVGGIYEKGKVKIAVELSNKRSAQAEKDGDYTAEELGMENLIYHSVDRIQNFLNYKLAYYVDESKIKFEFVTSKGHSEYNQMLAFENEITAQMEKVTLEKGLDEKALTPHLQYLESLLVKYPPSPANENIRFIVTNNLAETYFLLENKEKALTYANLLIENDKQDSRGSSIVKKVNNGYFVDKKIRSHTTRFADLKKLGVQIAEEKEEKRLAFFEKIQQQDAEWEIEKANREAQVEKAKLQRFNMLDSIPYQLNANLLAKVVANLGGSEALKKVEKAHLFSKLKIEGNNIPQTEEKWATNSNYLLRKKMPESYYEIVNGAEAWSHDDRESGLNAKWAKLPAYDFANLSKNVDLINFLTDLRLDLWNNFEVLQDEMYEGRMCYHLNYFEKTLSTGNRTIPKTDYHVFIDKENFNIVSTEKTEFDNGNKSFFERKLFGDYRPVAALNSGKIPYKVNYEIEDFNGETLYQEQREKIEINPVFGNRIFMKEVYFGGFK
;
A
#
# COMPACT_ATOMS: atom_id res chain seq x y z
N MET A 1 -43.93 -42.53 67.62
CA MET A 1 -43.93 -41.24 66.88
C MET A 1 -42.51 -40.69 66.85
N ALA A 2 -41.71 -40.94 65.79
CA ALA A 2 -40.41 -40.26 65.62
C ALA A 2 -39.82 -40.35 64.20
N PHE A 3 -40.63 -40.62 63.16
CA PHE A 3 -40.13 -40.75 61.78
C PHE A 3 -40.34 -39.51 60.89
N PHE A 4 -40.97 -38.44 61.41
CA PHE A 4 -41.36 -37.26 60.62
C PHE A 4 -40.45 -36.02 60.74
N LEU A 5 -39.39 -36.09 61.55
CA LEU A 5 -38.47 -34.96 61.77
C LEU A 5 -37.23 -34.90 60.83
N PRO A 6 -36.65 -36.00 60.31
CA PRO A 6 -35.48 -35.88 59.44
C PRO A 6 -35.88 -35.49 58.00
N MET A 7 -36.99 -36.02 57.45
CA MET A 7 -37.41 -35.74 56.06
C MET A 7 -37.77 -34.27 55.81
N LYS A 8 -38.31 -33.53 56.79
CA LYS A 8 -38.58 -32.10 56.61
C LYS A 8 -37.30 -31.28 56.55
N LYS A 9 -36.25 -31.65 57.31
CA LYS A 9 -34.97 -30.94 57.28
C LYS A 9 -34.17 -31.28 56.02
N THR A 10 -34.19 -32.53 55.55
CA THR A 10 -33.53 -32.91 54.29
C THR A 10 -34.25 -32.36 53.06
N LEU A 11 -35.59 -32.31 53.05
CA LEU A 11 -36.35 -31.68 51.98
C LEU A 11 -36.18 -30.16 51.99
N LEU A 12 -36.12 -29.51 53.15
CA LEU A 12 -35.80 -28.08 53.25
C LEU A 12 -34.35 -27.80 52.83
N PHE A 13 -33.40 -28.70 53.11
CA PHE A 13 -32.00 -28.59 52.65
C PHE A 13 -31.86 -28.82 51.15
N ILE A 14 -32.60 -29.77 50.57
CA ILE A 14 -32.63 -30.01 49.12
C ILE A 14 -33.37 -28.88 48.41
N VAL A 15 -34.46 -28.35 48.97
CA VAL A 15 -35.16 -27.18 48.42
C VAL A 15 -34.32 -25.91 48.61
N LEU A 16 -33.58 -25.73 49.71
CA LEU A 16 -32.59 -24.65 49.81
C LEU A 16 -31.41 -24.85 48.86
N LEU A 17 -30.90 -26.06 48.65
CA LEU A 17 -29.84 -26.35 47.67
C LEU A 17 -30.31 -26.16 46.23
N VAL A 18 -31.58 -26.49 45.94
CA VAL A 18 -32.20 -26.27 44.63
C VAL A 18 -32.49 -24.77 44.44
N ILE A 19 -32.95 -24.05 45.47
CA ILE A 19 -33.18 -22.59 45.43
C ILE A 19 -31.84 -21.81 45.41
N THR A 20 -30.77 -22.27 46.06
CA THR A 20 -29.43 -21.66 45.95
C THR A 20 -28.68 -22.09 44.69
N SER A 21 -29.08 -23.17 44.02
CA SER A 21 -28.63 -23.48 42.65
C SER A 21 -29.45 -22.77 41.56
N ILE A 22 -30.61 -22.19 41.91
CA ILE A 22 -31.49 -21.42 41.01
C ILE A 22 -31.46 -19.90 41.31
N GLN A 23 -30.86 -19.46 42.42
CA GLN A 23 -30.47 -18.06 42.68
C GLN A 23 -28.94 -18.01 42.84
N ALA A 24 -28.13 -17.50 41.91
CA ALA A 24 -28.36 -16.38 41.03
C ALA A 24 -27.92 -16.73 39.60
N GLN A 25 -28.89 -16.99 38.72
CA GLN A 25 -28.67 -16.65 37.33
C GLN A 25 -28.61 -15.13 37.27
N GLU A 26 -27.39 -14.59 37.37
CA GLU A 26 -27.15 -13.15 37.41
C GLU A 26 -27.82 -12.51 36.20
N LYS A 27 -28.96 -11.83 36.43
CA LYS A 27 -29.72 -11.17 35.38
C LYS A 27 -28.81 -10.11 34.75
N ILE A 28 -28.19 -10.47 33.64
CA ILE A 28 -27.27 -9.60 32.93
C ILE A 28 -28.09 -8.57 32.15
N SER A 29 -27.90 -7.30 32.46
CA SER A 29 -28.47 -6.18 31.72
C SER A 29 -27.36 -5.47 30.96
N SER A 30 -27.72 -4.87 29.82
CA SER A 30 -26.80 -4.04 29.04
C SER A 30 -27.30 -2.60 28.89
N LYS A 31 -26.37 -1.72 28.59
CA LYS A 31 -26.61 -0.40 28.01
C LYS A 31 -26.02 -0.37 26.60
N LYS A 32 -26.69 0.35 25.72
CA LYS A 32 -26.19 0.60 24.37
C LYS A 32 -25.33 1.85 24.34
N LYS A 33 -24.16 1.78 23.70
CA LYS A 33 -23.35 2.95 23.36
C LYS A 33 -23.22 3.06 21.83
N LYS A 34 -23.35 4.27 21.33
CA LYS A 34 -23.19 4.59 19.90
C LYS A 34 -21.87 5.29 19.72
N PHE A 35 -21.11 4.89 18.73
CA PHE A 35 -19.92 5.57 18.28
C PHE A 35 -20.14 6.02 16.84
N TYR A 36 -19.63 7.20 16.55
CA TYR A 36 -19.66 7.80 15.24
C TYR A 36 -18.21 7.93 14.81
N ILE A 37 -17.83 7.16 13.80
CA ILE A 37 -16.46 7.14 13.30
C ILE A 37 -16.44 7.69 11.88
N PRO A 38 -15.42 8.48 11.54
CA PRO A 38 -15.26 8.92 10.17
C PRO A 38 -14.92 7.70 9.30
N VAL A 39 -15.52 7.62 8.12
CA VAL A 39 -15.25 6.59 7.12
C VAL A 39 -15.15 7.22 5.74
N ILE A 40 -14.50 6.53 4.81
CA ILE A 40 -14.51 6.93 3.41
C ILE A 40 -15.50 6.03 2.67
N LYS A 41 -16.38 6.65 1.89
CA LYS A 41 -17.15 5.97 0.86
C LYS A 41 -16.35 5.98 -0.43
N TYR A 42 -16.30 4.82 -1.04
CA TYR A 42 -15.40 4.53 -2.14
C TYR A 42 -16.15 4.29 -3.42
N SER A 43 -15.47 4.59 -4.53
CA SER A 43 -15.95 4.18 -5.83
C SER A 43 -16.10 2.66 -5.89
N GLU A 44 -17.13 2.26 -6.64
CA GLU A 44 -17.37 0.89 -7.06
C GLU A 44 -16.19 0.29 -7.83
N PHE A 45 -15.36 1.12 -8.47
CA PHE A 45 -14.27 0.70 -9.35
C PHE A 45 -12.90 0.92 -8.69
N PRO A 46 -12.21 -0.13 -8.22
CA PRO A 46 -10.91 0.00 -7.53
C PRO A 46 -9.82 0.70 -8.36
N VAL A 47 -9.89 0.64 -9.70
CA VAL A 47 -8.92 1.32 -10.59
C VAL A 47 -8.91 2.83 -10.38
N LEU A 48 -10.02 3.41 -9.90
CA LEU A 48 -10.14 4.83 -9.61
C LEU A 48 -9.44 5.25 -8.32
N ASP A 49 -8.98 4.31 -7.48
CA ASP A 49 -8.22 4.67 -6.28
C ASP A 49 -6.96 5.46 -6.66
N ASN A 50 -6.38 5.19 -7.85
CA ASN A 50 -5.19 5.84 -8.41
C ASN A 50 -5.50 7.03 -9.36
N ALA A 51 -6.76 7.42 -9.52
CA ALA A 51 -7.17 8.53 -10.37
C ALA A 51 -7.47 9.77 -9.51
N LEU A 52 -6.86 10.90 -9.86
CA LEU A 52 -7.04 12.18 -9.14
C LEU A 52 -7.83 13.20 -9.95
N THR A 53 -7.76 13.08 -11.27
CA THR A 53 -8.29 14.05 -12.21
C THR A 53 -9.43 13.44 -13.00
N GLN A 54 -10.42 14.26 -13.31
CA GLN A 54 -11.54 13.91 -14.15
C GLN A 54 -11.69 14.88 -15.32
N THR A 55 -12.12 14.37 -16.46
CA THR A 55 -12.57 15.15 -17.62
C THR A 55 -13.96 14.69 -18.03
N THR A 56 -14.79 15.65 -18.40
CA THR A 56 -16.12 15.35 -18.96
C THR A 56 -16.17 15.85 -20.40
N PHE A 57 -16.55 14.96 -21.31
CA PHE A 57 -16.73 15.21 -22.73
C PHE A 57 -18.22 15.20 -23.03
N TYR A 58 -18.68 16.20 -23.77
CA TYR A 58 -20.08 16.36 -24.15
C TYR A 58 -20.20 16.23 -25.66
N GLN A 59 -21.10 15.36 -26.09
CA GLN A 59 -21.56 15.24 -27.47
C GLN A 59 -23.06 15.56 -27.44
N MET A 60 -23.38 16.82 -27.74
CA MET A 60 -24.76 17.32 -27.73
C MET A 60 -25.29 17.39 -29.16
N ASP A 61 -26.61 17.34 -29.30
CA ASP A 61 -27.24 17.74 -30.55
C ASP A 61 -26.92 19.22 -30.88
N LYS A 62 -26.82 19.55 -32.18
CA LYS A 62 -26.44 20.89 -32.65
C LYS A 62 -27.45 21.97 -32.25
N GLU A 63 -28.67 21.57 -31.93
CA GLU A 63 -29.75 22.47 -31.53
C GLU A 63 -29.70 22.83 -30.03
N LEU A 64 -28.81 22.21 -29.23
CA LEU A 64 -28.70 22.38 -27.78
C LEU A 64 -27.44 23.15 -27.34
N ILE A 65 -27.02 24.16 -28.10
CA ILE A 65 -25.75 24.88 -27.89
C ILE A 65 -25.74 25.64 -26.54
N GLN A 66 -26.87 26.21 -26.12
CA GLN A 66 -26.96 26.99 -24.88
C GLN A 66 -26.87 26.08 -23.65
N GLU A 67 -27.53 24.93 -23.71
CA GLU A 67 -27.53 23.90 -22.68
C GLU A 67 -26.13 23.30 -22.51
N GLU A 68 -25.38 23.10 -23.60
CA GLU A 68 -24.01 22.58 -23.54
C GLU A 68 -23.10 23.45 -22.66
N ILE A 69 -23.19 24.78 -22.78
CA ILE A 69 -22.39 25.73 -21.99
C ILE A 69 -22.74 25.60 -20.50
N ILE A 70 -24.02 25.48 -20.18
CA ILE A 70 -24.51 25.38 -18.80
C ILE A 70 -24.12 24.02 -18.20
N LEU A 71 -24.28 22.93 -18.94
CA LEU A 71 -23.91 21.58 -18.52
C LEU A 71 -22.41 21.45 -18.22
N LYS A 72 -21.55 22.00 -19.08
CA LYS A 72 -20.10 22.06 -18.86
C LYS A 72 -19.75 22.81 -17.56
N LYS A 73 -20.48 23.89 -17.27
CA LYS A 73 -20.23 24.74 -16.10
C LYS A 73 -20.75 24.12 -14.80
N LYS A 74 -21.97 23.58 -14.80
CA LYS A 74 -22.70 23.24 -13.57
C LYS A 74 -22.72 21.75 -13.24
N TYR A 75 -22.40 20.86 -14.18
CA TYR A 75 -22.64 19.43 -14.02
C TYR A 75 -21.39 18.55 -14.19
N PHE A 76 -21.59 17.27 -13.89
CA PHE A 76 -20.67 16.15 -14.07
C PHE A 76 -19.33 16.34 -13.35
N HIS A 77 -19.40 16.97 -12.18
CA HIS A 77 -18.33 16.91 -11.18
C HIS A 77 -18.53 15.67 -10.32
N ILE A 78 -17.62 14.71 -10.40
CA ILE A 78 -17.63 13.56 -9.51
C ILE A 78 -16.91 13.96 -8.23
N ASP A 79 -17.60 13.80 -7.11
CA ASP A 79 -17.05 14.15 -5.81
C ASP A 79 -15.78 13.33 -5.53
N GLY A 80 -14.73 14.01 -5.07
CA GLY A 80 -13.43 13.42 -4.81
C GLY A 80 -12.40 13.49 -5.94
N PHE A 81 -12.74 14.09 -7.10
CA PHE A 81 -11.83 14.27 -8.22
C PHE A 81 -11.63 15.74 -8.60
N ILE A 82 -10.44 16.08 -9.07
CA ILE A 82 -10.10 17.42 -9.58
C ILE A 82 -10.53 17.51 -11.05
N LYS A 83 -11.27 18.57 -11.43
CA LYS A 83 -11.59 18.81 -12.84
C LYS A 83 -10.33 19.19 -13.61
N ASP A 84 -10.00 18.40 -14.63
CA ASP A 84 -8.97 18.65 -15.63
C ASP A 84 -9.64 18.58 -17.01
N PRO A 85 -9.77 19.70 -17.75
CA PRO A 85 -10.45 19.72 -19.04
C PRO A 85 -9.76 18.92 -20.16
N ALA A 86 -8.48 18.57 -20.02
CA ALA A 86 -7.68 17.98 -21.09
C ALA A 86 -7.16 16.56 -20.75
N ASN A 87 -6.62 16.38 -19.55
CA ASN A 87 -5.82 15.20 -19.19
C ASN A 87 -6.37 14.43 -17.97
N GLY A 88 -7.67 14.49 -17.73
CA GLY A 88 -8.33 13.72 -16.68
C GLY A 88 -8.15 12.22 -16.88
N LYS A 89 -7.76 11.52 -15.81
CA LYS A 89 -7.65 10.06 -15.79
C LYS A 89 -9.03 9.41 -15.85
N LEU A 90 -9.98 9.89 -15.04
CA LEU A 90 -11.40 9.54 -15.16
C LEU A 90 -12.03 10.36 -16.28
N LYS A 91 -12.48 9.71 -17.34
CA LYS A 91 -13.12 10.35 -18.50
C LYS A 91 -14.59 9.96 -18.55
N ILE A 92 -15.47 10.94 -18.49
CA ILE A 92 -16.92 10.77 -18.59
C ILE A 92 -17.35 11.32 -19.94
N TYR A 93 -17.90 10.48 -20.79
CA TYR A 93 -18.44 10.88 -22.07
C TYR A 93 -19.96 10.87 -21.98
N LEU A 94 -20.56 11.99 -22.36
CA LEU A 94 -21.99 12.21 -22.33
C LEU A 94 -22.47 12.46 -23.74
N THR A 95 -23.43 11.66 -24.19
CA THR A 95 -24.13 11.90 -25.44
C THR A 95 -25.57 12.26 -25.12
N VAL A 96 -25.95 13.51 -25.37
CA VAL A 96 -27.31 14.03 -25.09
C VAL A 96 -28.01 14.23 -26.43
N ALA A 97 -29.06 13.43 -26.67
CA ALA A 97 -29.90 13.61 -27.84
C ALA A 97 -30.95 14.71 -27.60
N LEU A 98 -31.42 15.33 -28.69
CA LEU A 98 -32.54 16.26 -28.64
C LEU A 98 -33.79 15.59 -28.02
N PRO A 99 -34.39 16.18 -26.95
CA PRO A 99 -35.64 15.69 -26.40
C PRO A 99 -36.75 15.67 -27.45
N LYS A 100 -37.46 14.55 -27.56
CA LYS A 100 -38.53 14.39 -28.56
C LYS A 100 -39.89 14.52 -27.92
N PHE A 101 -40.75 15.38 -28.46
CA PHE A 101 -42.12 15.50 -27.98
C PHE A 101 -42.83 14.14 -28.10
N ASN A 102 -43.50 13.73 -27.03
CA ASN A 102 -44.22 12.46 -26.95
C ASN A 102 -45.73 12.71 -26.88
N ALA A 103 -46.21 13.41 -25.84
CA ALA A 103 -47.63 13.68 -25.65
C ALA A 103 -47.88 14.83 -24.67
N THR A 104 -49.05 15.47 -24.79
CA THR A 104 -49.56 16.41 -23.78
C THR A 104 -50.49 15.69 -22.81
N LYS A 105 -50.28 15.86 -21.50
CA LYS A 105 -51.10 15.29 -20.41
C LYS A 105 -51.77 16.38 -19.59
N VAL A 106 -52.86 16.03 -18.91
CA VAL A 106 -53.59 16.92 -18.00
C VAL A 106 -53.84 16.19 -16.70
N ASP A 107 -53.39 16.75 -15.58
CA ASP A 107 -53.76 16.31 -14.25
C ASP A 107 -54.78 17.27 -13.63
N SER A 108 -55.60 16.76 -12.71
CA SER A 108 -56.55 17.57 -11.96
C SER A 108 -56.36 17.38 -10.46
N THR A 109 -56.42 18.48 -9.71
CA THR A 109 -56.38 18.49 -8.25
C THR A 109 -57.57 19.27 -7.72
N PHE A 110 -58.21 18.79 -6.66
CA PHE A 110 -59.31 19.50 -6.03
C PHE A 110 -58.79 20.39 -4.90
N ASP A 111 -58.88 21.72 -5.05
CA ASP A 111 -58.55 22.65 -3.98
C ASP A 111 -59.72 22.74 -2.98
N LYS A 112 -59.54 22.13 -1.81
CA LYS A 112 -60.52 22.13 -0.73
C LYS A 112 -60.80 23.53 -0.15
N LYS A 113 -59.86 24.48 -0.24
CA LYS A 113 -60.04 25.84 0.29
C LYS A 113 -60.88 26.70 -0.64
N ARG A 114 -60.69 26.53 -1.95
CA ARG A 114 -61.45 27.25 -2.99
C ARG A 114 -62.67 26.48 -3.49
N ASN A 115 -62.84 25.23 -3.06
CA ASN A 115 -63.91 24.31 -3.45
C ASN A 115 -64.05 24.11 -4.97
N ASN A 116 -62.93 24.13 -5.70
CA ASN A 116 -62.88 24.05 -7.16
C ASN A 116 -61.82 23.07 -7.65
N TRP A 117 -62.05 22.52 -8.85
CA TRP A 117 -61.07 21.69 -9.57
C TRP A 117 -60.08 22.59 -10.32
N GLU A 118 -58.80 22.35 -10.08
CA GLU A 118 -57.66 22.99 -10.72
C GLU A 118 -56.99 21.98 -11.66
N PHE A 119 -56.65 22.41 -12.88
CA PHE A 119 -56.07 21.54 -13.91
C PHE A 119 -54.66 22.01 -14.28
N GLN A 120 -53.72 21.07 -14.34
CA GLN A 120 -52.34 21.33 -14.76
C GLN A 120 -52.04 20.60 -16.06
N VAL A 121 -51.57 21.33 -17.07
CA VAL A 121 -51.22 20.78 -18.38
C VAL A 121 -49.70 20.57 -18.45
N TYR A 122 -49.28 19.43 -18.96
CA TYR A 122 -47.88 19.05 -19.11
C TYR A 122 -47.58 18.60 -20.54
N SER A 123 -46.45 19.06 -21.09
CA SER A 123 -45.86 18.48 -22.31
C SER A 123 -44.81 17.47 -21.92
N ASN A 124 -44.97 16.23 -22.39
CA ASN A 124 -44.01 15.15 -22.13
C ASN A 124 -43.04 14.98 -23.29
N TYR A 125 -41.79 14.76 -22.93
CA TYR A 125 -40.70 14.56 -23.87
C TYR A 125 -39.92 13.30 -23.53
N ASP A 126 -39.56 12.54 -24.56
CA ASP A 126 -38.61 11.45 -24.47
C ASP A 126 -37.19 12.03 -24.44
N VAL A 127 -36.50 11.87 -23.31
CA VAL A 127 -35.13 12.31 -23.11
C VAL A 127 -34.21 11.09 -23.14
N ARG A 128 -33.14 11.16 -23.93
CA ARG A 128 -32.16 10.08 -24.08
C ARG A 128 -30.75 10.61 -23.87
N ILE A 129 -30.08 10.10 -22.86
CA ILE A 129 -28.70 10.46 -22.52
C ILE A 129 -27.89 9.19 -22.34
N LYS A 130 -26.81 9.04 -23.10
CA LYS A 130 -25.85 7.95 -22.93
C LYS A 130 -24.64 8.44 -22.14
N VAL A 131 -24.16 7.61 -21.21
CA VAL A 131 -22.96 7.86 -20.42
C VAL A 131 -21.96 6.73 -20.60
N ASP A 132 -20.72 7.08 -20.93
CA ASP A 132 -19.57 6.17 -20.88
C ASP A 132 -18.54 6.69 -19.87
N ALA A 133 -18.17 5.89 -18.89
CA ALA A 133 -17.12 6.22 -17.93
C ALA A 133 -15.88 5.35 -18.18
N LYS A 134 -14.70 5.98 -18.32
CA LYS A 134 -13.42 5.32 -18.58
C LYS A 134 -12.35 5.81 -17.61
N CYS A 135 -11.37 4.96 -17.31
CA CYS A 135 -10.16 5.34 -16.59
C CYS A 135 -8.94 4.92 -17.41
N GLY A 136 -8.22 5.88 -18.01
CA GLY A 136 -7.24 5.58 -19.06
C GLY A 136 -7.91 4.84 -20.23
N ASP A 137 -7.36 3.69 -20.64
CA ASP A 137 -7.92 2.85 -21.71
C ASP A 137 -9.02 1.88 -21.22
N LYS A 138 -9.25 1.79 -19.90
CA LYS A 138 -10.22 0.85 -19.33
C LYS A 138 -11.61 1.47 -19.27
N ILE A 139 -12.59 0.80 -19.88
CA ILE A 139 -14.01 1.14 -19.71
C ILE A 139 -14.47 0.66 -18.33
N LEU A 140 -15.03 1.57 -17.54
CA LEU A 140 -15.63 1.25 -16.24
C LEU A 140 -17.06 0.76 -16.43
N PHE A 141 -17.87 1.54 -17.16
CA PHE A 141 -19.21 1.16 -17.58
C PHE A 141 -19.71 2.05 -18.72
N THR A 142 -20.78 1.57 -19.35
CA THR A 142 -21.59 2.26 -20.35
C THR A 142 -23.06 2.09 -19.98
N GLN A 143 -23.83 3.18 -19.98
CA GLN A 143 -25.24 3.13 -19.65
C GLN A 143 -26.08 4.15 -20.43
N ASP A 144 -27.22 3.69 -20.94
CA ASP A 144 -28.23 4.53 -21.57
C ASP A 144 -29.32 4.91 -20.54
N PHE A 145 -29.54 6.20 -20.37
CA PHE A 145 -30.60 6.78 -19.54
C PHE A 145 -31.71 7.29 -20.46
N ASN A 146 -32.80 6.54 -20.51
CA ASN A 146 -34.00 6.91 -21.26
C ASN A 146 -35.12 7.21 -20.26
N SER A 147 -35.69 8.40 -20.35
CA SER A 147 -36.77 8.84 -19.46
C SER A 147 -37.83 9.65 -20.21
N ILE A 148 -38.99 9.81 -19.56
CA ILE A 148 -40.05 10.70 -20.01
C ILE A 148 -40.10 11.85 -19.01
N GLU A 149 -39.71 13.04 -19.45
CA GLU A 149 -39.73 14.26 -18.65
C GLU A 149 -40.93 15.13 -19.01
N SER A 150 -41.47 15.84 -18.02
CA SER A 150 -42.67 16.67 -18.18
C SER A 150 -42.35 18.15 -17.97
N HIS A 151 -42.75 19.00 -18.91
CA HIS A 151 -42.69 20.45 -18.78
C HIS A 151 -44.09 21.00 -18.53
N ILE A 152 -44.21 21.93 -17.58
CA ILE A 152 -45.49 22.57 -17.23
C ILE A 152 -45.83 23.62 -18.29
N VAL A 153 -46.99 23.46 -18.94
CA VAL A 153 -47.45 24.43 -19.95
C VAL A 153 -48.18 25.57 -19.23
N GLY A 154 -47.46 26.65 -18.89
CA GLY A 154 -48.02 27.83 -18.21
C GLY A 154 -48.40 27.57 -16.75
N GLY A 155 -49.58 28.04 -16.32
CA GLY A 155 -50.03 27.95 -14.91
C GLY A 155 -51.13 26.94 -14.67
N ILE A 156 -51.83 27.09 -13.55
CA ILE A 156 -53.04 26.31 -13.22
C ILE A 156 -54.22 26.85 -14.04
N TYR A 157 -54.98 25.96 -14.68
CA TYR A 157 -56.14 26.31 -15.51
C TYR A 157 -57.47 25.90 -14.87
N GLU A 158 -58.49 26.71 -15.13
CA GLU A 158 -59.89 26.32 -14.96
C GLU A 158 -60.33 25.38 -16.09
N LYS A 159 -61.32 24.52 -15.83
CA LYS A 159 -61.82 23.49 -16.78
C LYS A 159 -62.07 24.01 -18.20
N GLY A 160 -62.62 25.22 -18.34
CA GLY A 160 -62.95 25.80 -19.65
C GLY A 160 -61.73 26.21 -20.50
N LYS A 161 -60.55 26.38 -19.90
CA LYS A 161 -59.34 26.86 -20.58
C LYS A 161 -58.33 25.75 -20.92
N VAL A 162 -58.51 24.55 -20.38
CA VAL A 162 -57.60 23.39 -20.57
C VAL A 162 -57.47 23.01 -22.04
N LYS A 163 -58.58 22.92 -22.79
CA LYS A 163 -58.56 22.50 -24.20
C LYS A 163 -57.69 23.43 -25.06
N ILE A 164 -57.83 24.73 -24.85
CA ILE A 164 -57.06 25.75 -25.58
C ILE A 164 -55.57 25.64 -25.24
N ALA A 165 -55.23 25.44 -23.96
CA ALA A 165 -53.85 25.26 -23.53
C ALA A 165 -53.18 24.01 -24.15
N VAL A 166 -53.91 22.89 -24.22
CA VAL A 166 -53.44 21.65 -24.87
C VAL A 166 -53.21 21.85 -26.38
N GLU A 167 -54.16 22.46 -27.07
CA GLU A 167 -54.05 22.73 -28.52
C GLU A 167 -52.88 23.67 -28.84
N LEU A 168 -52.70 24.72 -28.04
CA LEU A 168 -51.58 25.66 -28.19
C LEU A 168 -50.23 24.96 -27.97
N SER A 169 -50.13 24.11 -26.94
CA SER A 169 -48.91 23.35 -26.65
C SER A 169 -48.52 22.41 -27.79
N ASN A 170 -49.48 21.62 -28.29
CA ASN A 170 -49.25 20.71 -29.39
C ASN A 170 -48.84 21.45 -30.67
N LYS A 171 -49.48 22.59 -30.96
CA LYS A 171 -49.15 23.41 -32.12
C LYS A 171 -47.73 23.98 -32.03
N ARG A 172 -47.32 24.45 -30.86
CA ARG A 172 -45.95 24.95 -30.61
C ARG A 172 -44.90 23.87 -30.81
N SER A 173 -45.16 22.67 -30.27
CA SER A 173 -44.26 21.52 -30.43
C SER A 173 -44.11 21.10 -31.89
N ALA A 174 -45.21 21.04 -32.64
CA ALA A 174 -45.20 20.70 -34.07
C ALA A 174 -44.52 21.79 -34.93
N GLN A 175 -44.65 23.06 -34.55
CA GLN A 175 -43.98 24.16 -35.25
C GLN A 175 -42.47 24.12 -35.03
N ALA A 176 -42.03 23.87 -33.80
CA ALA A 176 -40.61 23.69 -33.47
C ALA A 176 -39.97 22.56 -34.29
N GLU A 177 -40.67 21.42 -34.43
CA GLU A 177 -40.21 20.30 -35.25
C GLU A 177 -40.12 20.62 -36.74
N LYS A 178 -41.04 21.44 -37.25
CA LYS A 178 -41.03 21.85 -38.65
C LYS A 178 -39.93 22.85 -38.98
N ASP A 179 -39.68 23.79 -38.08
CA ASP A 179 -38.75 24.91 -38.29
C ASP A 179 -37.33 24.60 -37.83
N GLY A 180 -37.13 23.51 -37.06
CA GLY A 180 -35.84 23.17 -36.44
C GLY A 180 -35.44 24.15 -35.34
N ASP A 181 -36.39 24.88 -34.76
CA ASP A 181 -36.15 25.84 -33.69
C ASP A 181 -36.72 25.34 -32.36
N TYR A 182 -35.83 24.69 -31.59
CA TYR A 182 -36.14 24.13 -30.27
C TYR A 182 -35.65 25.03 -29.12
N THR A 183 -35.17 26.23 -29.43
CA THR A 183 -34.62 27.17 -28.45
C THR A 183 -35.67 28.02 -27.73
N ALA A 184 -36.93 27.90 -28.14
CA ALA A 184 -38.04 28.61 -27.50
C ALA A 184 -38.19 28.21 -26.02
N GLU A 185 -38.05 29.18 -25.13
CA GLU A 185 -38.17 29.03 -23.67
C GLU A 185 -39.47 28.29 -23.27
N GLU A 186 -40.54 28.51 -24.04
CA GLU A 186 -41.87 27.93 -23.84
C GLU A 186 -41.95 26.41 -24.06
N LEU A 187 -40.94 25.80 -24.69
CA LEU A 187 -40.82 24.35 -24.83
C LEU A 187 -40.18 23.71 -23.58
N GLY A 188 -39.48 24.51 -22.76
CA GLY A 188 -38.89 24.09 -21.50
C GLY A 188 -37.76 23.08 -21.62
N MET A 189 -37.09 22.99 -22.78
CA MET A 189 -36.07 21.99 -23.08
C MET A 189 -34.94 21.94 -22.07
N GLU A 190 -34.48 23.11 -21.61
CA GLU A 190 -33.45 23.24 -20.57
C GLU A 190 -33.83 22.49 -19.28
N ASN A 191 -35.08 22.63 -18.82
CA ASN A 191 -35.56 22.07 -17.55
C ASN A 191 -35.70 20.55 -17.64
N LEU A 192 -36.06 20.03 -18.82
CA LEU A 192 -36.18 18.59 -19.09
C LEU A 192 -34.80 17.93 -19.06
N ILE A 193 -33.81 18.58 -19.68
CA ILE A 193 -32.42 18.10 -19.70
C ILE A 193 -31.81 18.17 -18.30
N TYR A 194 -31.98 19.28 -17.56
CA TYR A 194 -31.40 19.44 -16.22
C TYR A 194 -31.97 18.42 -15.22
N HIS A 195 -33.28 18.17 -15.23
CA HIS A 195 -33.87 17.12 -14.38
C HIS A 195 -33.28 15.74 -14.67
N SER A 196 -33.08 15.42 -15.94
CA SER A 196 -32.46 14.15 -16.33
C SER A 196 -31.00 14.08 -15.90
N VAL A 197 -30.25 15.15 -16.12
CA VAL A 197 -28.84 15.27 -15.76
C VAL A 197 -28.63 15.22 -14.25
N ASP A 198 -29.49 15.83 -13.43
CA ASP A 198 -29.41 15.75 -11.95
C ASP A 198 -29.42 14.29 -11.47
N ARG A 199 -30.34 13.47 -12.02
CA ARG A 199 -30.42 12.05 -11.68
C ARG A 199 -29.18 11.29 -12.13
N ILE A 200 -28.66 11.60 -13.32
CA ILE A 200 -27.44 10.98 -13.83
C ILE A 200 -26.24 11.38 -12.96
N GLN A 201 -26.09 12.65 -12.61
CA GLN A 201 -25.03 13.13 -11.70
C GLN A 201 -25.06 12.36 -10.37
N ASN A 202 -26.24 12.21 -9.76
CA ASN A 202 -26.39 11.44 -8.53
C ASN A 202 -26.01 9.97 -8.71
N PHE A 203 -26.40 9.36 -9.83
CA PHE A 203 -26.01 7.99 -10.18
C PHE A 203 -24.49 7.88 -10.35
N LEU A 204 -23.86 8.82 -11.04
CA LEU A 204 -22.42 8.83 -11.25
C LEU A 204 -21.67 9.03 -9.93
N ASN A 205 -22.13 9.94 -9.06
CA ASN A 205 -21.55 10.09 -7.72
C ASN A 205 -21.71 8.80 -6.91
N TYR A 206 -22.85 8.13 -6.99
CA TYR A 206 -23.04 6.85 -6.32
C TYR A 206 -22.04 5.77 -6.78
N LYS A 207 -21.72 5.72 -8.08
CA LYS A 207 -20.81 4.72 -8.67
C LYS A 207 -19.33 5.09 -8.57
N LEU A 208 -19.00 6.35 -8.80
CA LEU A 208 -17.66 6.83 -9.11
C LEU A 208 -17.02 7.63 -7.98
N ALA A 209 -17.81 8.24 -7.08
CA ALA A 209 -17.28 9.22 -6.15
C ALA A 209 -16.46 8.65 -4.99
N TYR A 210 -15.66 9.55 -4.40
CA TYR A 210 -14.96 9.37 -3.15
C TYR A 210 -15.33 10.51 -2.21
N TYR A 211 -15.90 10.21 -1.06
CA TYR A 211 -16.20 11.23 -0.06
C TYR A 211 -16.12 10.69 1.37
N VAL A 212 -15.92 11.62 2.31
CA VAL A 212 -15.96 11.32 3.74
C VAL A 212 -17.41 11.20 4.17
N ASP A 213 -17.69 10.19 4.96
CA ASP A 213 -18.97 9.96 5.60
C ASP A 213 -18.74 9.58 7.08
N GLU A 214 -19.83 9.38 7.81
CA GLU A 214 -19.81 8.97 9.20
C GLU A 214 -20.50 7.61 9.35
N SER A 215 -19.78 6.62 9.87
CA SER A 215 -20.34 5.31 10.19
C SER A 215 -20.76 5.27 11.65
N LYS A 216 -21.98 4.78 11.85
CA LYS A 216 -22.55 4.60 13.18
C LYS A 216 -22.40 3.14 13.64
N ILE A 217 -21.57 2.95 14.66
CA ILE A 217 -21.29 1.65 15.29
C ILE A 217 -22.00 1.55 16.64
N LYS A 218 -22.54 0.38 16.97
CA LYS A 218 -23.37 0.18 18.17
C LYS A 218 -22.83 -0.98 19.01
N PHE A 219 -22.28 -0.65 20.18
CA PHE A 219 -21.85 -1.64 21.16
C PHE A 219 -22.88 -1.81 22.28
N GLU A 220 -22.88 -2.99 22.89
CA GLU A 220 -23.68 -3.34 24.06
C GLU A 220 -22.73 -3.58 25.23
N PHE A 221 -22.96 -2.93 26.38
CA PHE A 221 -22.07 -3.03 27.54
C PHE A 221 -22.84 -3.44 28.78
N VAL A 222 -22.25 -4.31 29.60
CA VAL A 222 -22.91 -4.84 30.79
C VAL A 222 -23.06 -3.77 31.87
N THR A 223 -24.23 -3.72 32.51
CA THR A 223 -24.51 -2.82 33.64
C THR A 223 -24.70 -3.55 34.97
N SER A 224 -24.86 -4.87 34.94
CA SER A 224 -24.99 -5.72 36.14
C SER A 224 -23.66 -5.85 36.88
N LYS A 225 -23.35 -4.92 37.80
CA LYS A 225 -22.10 -4.93 38.59
C LYS A 225 -21.86 -6.21 39.39
N GLY A 226 -22.94 -6.88 39.78
CA GLY A 226 -22.88 -8.15 40.51
C GLY A 226 -22.58 -9.35 39.63
N HIS A 227 -22.53 -9.21 38.29
CA HIS A 227 -22.28 -10.35 37.41
C HIS A 227 -20.80 -10.76 37.45
N SER A 228 -20.50 -12.05 37.51
CA SER A 228 -19.13 -12.62 37.52
C SER A 228 -18.24 -12.10 36.37
N GLU A 229 -18.85 -11.87 35.22
CA GLU A 229 -18.21 -11.32 34.01
C GLU A 229 -18.04 -9.80 33.97
N TYR A 230 -18.63 -9.07 34.93
CA TYR A 230 -18.73 -7.61 34.86
C TYR A 230 -17.37 -6.92 34.70
N ASN A 231 -16.38 -7.29 35.51
CA ASN A 231 -15.07 -6.62 35.50
C ASN A 231 -14.33 -6.80 34.17
N GLN A 232 -14.40 -7.98 33.56
CA GLN A 232 -13.72 -8.25 32.29
C GLN A 232 -14.45 -7.60 31.11
N MET A 233 -15.80 -7.59 31.15
CA MET A 233 -16.59 -6.89 30.13
C MET A 233 -16.48 -5.36 30.27
N LEU A 234 -16.29 -4.84 31.48
CA LEU A 234 -15.98 -3.42 31.71
C LEU A 234 -14.57 -3.07 31.21
N ALA A 235 -13.59 -3.97 31.38
CA ALA A 235 -12.26 -3.77 30.82
C ALA A 235 -12.29 -3.66 29.29
N PHE A 236 -13.09 -4.52 28.62
CA PHE A 236 -13.37 -4.36 27.20
C PHE A 236 -14.07 -3.04 26.87
N GLU A 237 -15.11 -2.65 27.62
CA GLU A 237 -15.82 -1.35 27.43
C GLU A 237 -14.85 -0.16 27.47
N ASN A 238 -13.93 -0.16 28.44
CA ASN A 238 -12.94 0.90 28.60
C ASN A 238 -11.96 0.92 27.44
N GLU A 239 -11.39 -0.24 27.08
CA GLU A 239 -10.41 -0.32 25.99
C GLU A 239 -11.05 0.05 24.65
N ILE A 240 -12.21 -0.53 24.30
CA ILE A 240 -12.87 -0.20 23.03
C ILE A 240 -13.32 1.26 23.00
N THR A 241 -13.77 1.84 24.11
CA THR A 241 -14.09 3.27 24.17
C THR A 241 -12.84 4.12 23.88
N ALA A 242 -11.72 3.83 24.55
CA ALA A 242 -10.47 4.56 24.37
C ALA A 242 -9.89 4.40 22.95
N GLN A 243 -10.08 3.23 22.33
CA GLN A 243 -9.69 3.00 20.93
C GLN A 243 -10.61 3.77 19.97
N MET A 244 -11.92 3.74 20.18
CA MET A 244 -12.89 4.44 19.31
C MET A 244 -12.71 5.97 19.32
N GLU A 245 -12.27 6.56 20.44
CA GLU A 245 -11.92 7.99 20.52
C GLU A 245 -10.68 8.36 19.70
N LYS A 246 -9.82 7.38 19.39
CA LYS A 246 -8.61 7.55 18.59
C LYS A 246 -8.82 7.20 17.11
N VAL A 247 -10.01 6.73 16.73
CA VAL A 247 -10.31 6.35 15.35
C VAL A 247 -10.40 7.60 14.49
N THR A 248 -9.60 7.63 13.43
CA THR A 248 -9.63 8.66 12.39
C THR A 248 -9.72 8.00 11.01
N LEU A 249 -9.76 8.78 9.93
CA LEU A 249 -9.69 8.23 8.57
C LEU A 249 -8.38 7.50 8.28
N GLU A 250 -7.35 7.73 9.09
CA GLU A 250 -5.99 7.20 8.93
C GLU A 250 -5.65 6.11 9.94
N LYS A 251 -6.40 6.03 11.04
CA LYS A 251 -6.11 5.14 12.15
C LYS A 251 -7.36 4.37 12.56
N GLY A 252 -7.33 3.06 12.37
CA GLY A 252 -8.34 2.13 12.86
C GLY A 252 -8.10 1.71 14.32
N LEU A 253 -8.74 0.62 14.74
CA LEU A 253 -8.55 0.03 16.05
C LEU A 253 -7.17 -0.64 16.17
N ASP A 254 -6.55 -0.59 17.37
CA ASP A 254 -5.33 -1.35 17.67
C ASP A 254 -5.67 -2.80 18.03
N GLU A 255 -5.39 -3.72 17.10
CA GLU A 255 -5.64 -5.16 17.29
C GLU A 255 -4.88 -5.72 18.50
N LYS A 256 -3.62 -5.30 18.74
CA LYS A 256 -2.81 -5.86 19.83
C LYS A 256 -3.38 -5.49 21.19
N ALA A 257 -3.86 -4.25 21.34
CA ALA A 257 -4.52 -3.79 22.56
C ALA A 257 -5.85 -4.52 22.81
N LEU A 258 -6.61 -4.82 21.75
CA LEU A 258 -7.92 -5.48 21.84
C LEU A 258 -7.84 -7.00 21.95
N THR A 259 -6.77 -7.64 21.44
CA THR A 259 -6.58 -9.10 21.40
C THR A 259 -6.91 -9.82 22.72
N PRO A 260 -6.36 -9.43 23.89
CA PRO A 260 -6.66 -10.13 25.14
C PRO A 260 -8.15 -10.06 25.52
N HIS A 261 -8.82 -8.94 25.22
CA HIS A 261 -10.25 -8.77 25.47
C HIS A 261 -11.11 -9.57 24.48
N LEU A 262 -10.69 -9.64 23.23
CA LEU A 262 -11.38 -10.42 22.20
C LEU A 262 -11.30 -11.91 22.49
N GLN A 263 -10.12 -12.43 22.83
CA GLN A 263 -9.95 -13.83 23.25
C GLN A 263 -10.82 -14.16 24.46
N TYR A 264 -10.92 -13.23 25.41
CA TYR A 264 -11.81 -13.39 26.55
C TYR A 264 -13.28 -13.49 26.12
N LEU A 265 -13.77 -12.53 25.33
CA LEU A 265 -15.14 -12.53 24.82
C LEU A 265 -15.44 -13.80 24.00
N GLU A 266 -14.50 -14.28 23.18
CA GLU A 266 -14.63 -15.55 22.45
C GLU A 266 -14.79 -16.75 23.40
N SER A 267 -14.01 -16.78 24.48
CA SER A 267 -14.10 -17.83 25.51
C SER A 267 -15.46 -17.86 26.23
N LEU A 268 -16.13 -16.71 26.34
CA LEU A 268 -17.48 -16.63 26.91
C LEU A 268 -18.51 -17.38 26.08
N LEU A 269 -18.32 -17.53 24.77
CA LEU A 269 -19.24 -18.32 23.94
C LEU A 269 -19.15 -19.83 24.22
N VAL A 270 -18.00 -20.30 24.73
CA VAL A 270 -17.80 -21.67 25.21
C VAL A 270 -18.37 -21.82 26.62
N LYS A 271 -18.08 -20.85 27.52
CA LYS A 271 -18.61 -20.83 28.89
C LYS A 271 -20.14 -20.72 28.94
N TYR A 272 -20.73 -19.97 28.02
CA TYR A 272 -22.16 -19.72 27.91
C TYR A 272 -22.72 -20.28 26.58
N PRO A 273 -22.98 -21.59 26.50
CA PRO A 273 -23.47 -22.26 25.28
C PRO A 273 -24.90 -21.81 24.90
N PRO A 274 -25.37 -22.08 23.67
CA PRO A 274 -26.69 -21.66 23.18
C PRO A 274 -27.81 -22.22 24.08
N SER A 275 -28.49 -21.33 24.81
CA SER A 275 -29.66 -21.64 25.63
C SER A 275 -30.43 -20.36 25.97
N PRO A 276 -31.75 -20.44 26.26
CA PRO A 276 -32.53 -19.28 26.68
C PRO A 276 -31.94 -18.56 27.91
N ALA A 277 -31.24 -19.32 28.77
CA ALA A 277 -30.60 -18.80 29.97
C ALA A 277 -29.41 -17.87 29.69
N ASN A 278 -28.72 -18.07 28.55
CA ASN A 278 -27.48 -17.39 28.18
C ASN A 278 -27.69 -16.34 27.09
N GLU A 279 -28.91 -16.19 26.59
CA GLU A 279 -29.25 -15.40 25.42
C GLU A 279 -28.76 -13.93 25.52
N ASN A 280 -28.89 -13.29 26.69
CA ASN A 280 -28.47 -11.91 26.88
C ASN A 280 -26.94 -11.74 26.85
N ILE A 281 -26.19 -12.61 27.54
CA ILE A 281 -24.72 -12.52 27.53
C ILE A 281 -24.18 -12.87 26.15
N ARG A 282 -24.73 -13.90 25.50
CA ARG A 282 -24.38 -14.26 24.12
C ARG A 282 -24.69 -13.14 23.14
N PHE A 283 -25.83 -12.45 23.27
CA PHE A 283 -26.17 -11.28 22.46
C PHE A 283 -25.13 -10.17 22.60
N ILE A 284 -24.76 -9.80 23.84
CA ILE A 284 -23.76 -8.75 24.08
C ILE A 284 -22.42 -9.14 23.47
N VAL A 285 -21.97 -10.38 23.74
CA VAL A 285 -20.68 -10.90 23.27
C VAL A 285 -20.65 -10.98 21.73
N THR A 286 -21.65 -11.60 21.10
CA THR A 286 -21.70 -11.73 19.63
C THR A 286 -21.84 -10.38 18.92
N ASN A 287 -22.65 -9.44 19.44
CA ASN A 287 -22.72 -8.07 18.90
C ASN A 287 -21.35 -7.38 18.96
N ASN A 288 -20.69 -7.43 20.12
CA ASN A 288 -19.42 -6.74 20.31
C ASN A 288 -18.29 -7.39 19.51
N LEU A 289 -18.23 -8.72 19.43
CA LEU A 289 -17.28 -9.44 18.59
C LEU A 289 -17.52 -9.13 17.10
N ALA A 290 -18.78 -9.16 16.64
CA ALA A 290 -19.11 -8.87 15.24
C ALA A 290 -18.74 -7.42 14.84
N GLU A 291 -19.09 -6.43 15.65
CA GLU A 291 -18.75 -5.02 15.40
C GLU A 291 -17.24 -4.76 15.51
N THR A 292 -16.56 -5.36 16.50
CA THR A 292 -15.10 -5.17 16.65
C THR A 292 -14.34 -5.84 15.52
N TYR A 293 -14.69 -7.07 15.13
CA TYR A 293 -14.03 -7.74 14.01
C TYR A 293 -14.39 -7.13 12.65
N PHE A 294 -15.58 -6.55 12.51
CA PHE A 294 -15.89 -5.71 11.38
C PHE A 294 -14.92 -4.53 11.33
N LEU A 295 -14.74 -3.78 12.41
CA LEU A 295 -13.80 -2.64 12.47
C LEU A 295 -12.31 -3.02 12.37
N LEU A 296 -11.94 -4.22 12.82
CA LEU A 296 -10.60 -4.81 12.65
C LEU A 296 -10.43 -5.48 11.28
N GLU A 297 -11.44 -5.41 10.42
CA GLU A 297 -11.37 -5.88 9.03
C GLU A 297 -11.18 -7.40 8.89
N ASN A 298 -11.50 -8.16 9.94
CA ASN A 298 -11.48 -9.62 9.92
C ASN A 298 -12.82 -10.14 9.40
N LYS A 299 -12.94 -10.22 8.07
CA LYS A 299 -14.16 -10.66 7.37
C LYS A 299 -14.70 -11.98 7.90
N GLU A 300 -13.83 -12.98 8.06
CA GLU A 300 -14.22 -14.32 8.50
C GLU A 300 -14.87 -14.26 9.87
N LYS A 301 -14.16 -13.72 10.88
CA LYS A 301 -14.70 -13.60 12.24
C LYS A 301 -15.91 -12.68 12.33
N ALA A 302 -15.91 -11.56 11.60
CA ALA A 302 -17.05 -10.65 11.57
C ALA A 302 -18.33 -11.35 11.07
N LEU A 303 -18.21 -12.13 9.98
CA LEU A 303 -19.33 -12.94 9.46
C LEU A 303 -19.73 -14.05 10.43
N THR A 304 -18.76 -14.77 11.00
CA THR A 304 -19.03 -15.84 11.98
C THR A 304 -19.86 -15.31 13.15
N TYR A 305 -19.45 -14.20 13.78
CA TYR A 305 -20.17 -13.66 14.92
C TYR A 305 -21.46 -12.93 14.53
N ALA A 306 -21.53 -12.32 13.34
CA ALA A 306 -22.78 -11.74 12.84
C ALA A 306 -23.83 -12.81 12.55
N ASN A 307 -23.44 -13.97 12.01
CA ASN A 307 -24.34 -15.11 11.82
C ASN A 307 -24.78 -15.71 13.16
N LEU A 308 -23.86 -15.87 14.12
CA LEU A 308 -24.22 -16.28 15.48
C LEU A 308 -25.16 -15.28 16.18
N LEU A 309 -25.05 -13.98 15.87
CA LEU A 309 -25.97 -12.95 16.36
C LEU A 309 -27.38 -13.10 15.75
N ILE A 310 -27.48 -13.50 14.47
CA ILE A 310 -28.75 -13.82 13.81
C ILE A 310 -29.37 -15.07 14.44
N GLU A 311 -28.56 -16.11 14.64
CA GLU A 311 -29.01 -17.38 15.25
C GLU A 311 -29.48 -17.24 16.71
N ASN A 312 -28.99 -16.23 17.44
CA ASN A 312 -29.48 -15.91 18.80
C ASN A 312 -30.85 -15.20 18.83
N ASP A 313 -31.45 -14.86 17.67
CA ASP A 313 -32.84 -14.40 17.43
C ASP A 313 -33.37 -13.16 18.21
N LYS A 314 -32.53 -12.49 19.01
CA LYS A 314 -32.94 -11.25 19.71
C LYS A 314 -33.02 -10.01 18.82
N GLN A 315 -32.10 -9.87 17.85
CA GLN A 315 -32.04 -8.74 16.90
C GLN A 315 -31.34 -9.16 15.59
N ASP A 316 -31.98 -10.08 14.86
CA ASP A 316 -31.63 -10.52 13.50
C ASP A 316 -31.21 -9.38 12.55
N SER A 317 -31.89 -8.23 12.64
CA SER A 317 -31.66 -7.04 11.83
C SER A 317 -30.28 -6.41 12.03
N ARG A 318 -29.67 -6.56 13.23
CA ARG A 318 -28.29 -6.08 13.48
C ARG A 318 -27.27 -6.98 12.80
N GLY A 319 -27.38 -8.29 13.01
CA GLY A 319 -26.50 -9.26 12.36
C GLY A 319 -26.61 -9.16 10.83
N SER A 320 -27.85 -9.08 10.31
CA SER A 320 -28.12 -8.91 8.88
C SER A 320 -27.55 -7.60 8.32
N SER A 321 -27.57 -6.50 9.10
CA SER A 321 -26.95 -5.24 8.71
C SER A 321 -25.43 -5.36 8.61
N ILE A 322 -24.78 -6.05 9.56
CA ILE A 322 -23.33 -6.30 9.52
C ILE A 322 -22.99 -7.20 8.34
N VAL A 323 -23.71 -8.30 8.12
CA VAL A 323 -23.53 -9.19 6.96
C VAL A 323 -23.67 -8.41 5.64
N LYS A 324 -24.70 -7.56 5.51
CA LYS A 324 -24.89 -6.72 4.31
C LYS A 324 -23.73 -5.73 4.12
N LYS A 325 -23.25 -5.09 5.18
CA LYS A 325 -22.08 -4.20 5.12
C LYS A 325 -20.80 -4.96 4.76
N VAL A 326 -20.65 -6.19 5.25
CA VAL A 326 -19.50 -7.04 4.95
C VAL A 326 -19.53 -7.55 3.50
N ASN A 327 -20.71 -7.90 2.98
CA ASN A 327 -20.86 -8.42 1.62
C ASN A 327 -20.88 -7.31 0.55
N ASN A 328 -21.40 -6.13 0.88
CA ASN A 328 -21.44 -4.98 -0.03
C ASN A 328 -20.24 -4.05 0.13
N GLY A 329 -19.46 -4.21 1.20
CA GLY A 329 -18.15 -3.57 1.30
C GLY A 329 -17.22 -4.19 0.27
N TYR A 330 -16.50 -3.37 -0.50
CA TYR A 330 -15.38 -3.85 -1.28
C TYR A 330 -14.22 -4.15 -0.32
N PHE A 331 -14.26 -5.29 0.36
CA PHE A 331 -13.11 -5.89 1.05
C PHE A 331 -12.15 -6.37 -0.04
N VAL A 332 -11.39 -5.45 -0.64
CA VAL A 332 -10.23 -5.84 -1.44
C VAL A 332 -9.25 -6.46 -0.46
N ASP A 333 -8.81 -7.71 -0.68
CA ASP A 333 -7.77 -8.43 0.07
C ASP A 333 -7.24 -7.69 1.33
N LYS A 334 -8.06 -7.72 2.39
CA LYS A 334 -7.81 -7.12 3.73
C LYS A 334 -7.68 -5.59 3.80
N LYS A 335 -8.54 -4.83 3.13
CA LYS A 335 -8.84 -3.43 3.51
C LYS A 335 -10.33 -3.20 3.60
N ILE A 336 -10.86 -2.97 4.80
CA ILE A 336 -11.92 -1.97 4.88
C ILE A 336 -11.23 -0.65 4.65
N ARG A 337 -11.80 0.06 3.70
CA ARG A 337 -11.13 1.16 3.06
C ARG A 337 -11.22 2.40 4.03
N SER A 338 -11.91 2.30 5.18
CA SER A 338 -12.10 3.38 6.16
C SER A 338 -10.85 3.89 6.90
N HIS A 339 -9.71 3.18 6.86
CA HIS A 339 -8.51 3.54 7.63
C HIS A 339 -7.22 3.44 6.79
N THR A 340 -7.12 4.23 5.72
CA THR A 340 -5.92 4.27 4.87
C THR A 340 -5.25 5.64 4.96
N THR A 341 -3.91 5.68 5.09
CA THR A 341 -3.13 6.93 5.01
C THR A 341 -3.33 7.65 3.68
N ARG A 342 -3.69 6.88 2.64
CA ARG A 342 -3.98 7.35 1.28
C ARG A 342 -4.96 8.51 1.25
N PHE A 343 -6.00 8.54 2.09
CA PHE A 343 -6.93 9.67 2.11
C PHE A 343 -6.36 10.91 2.79
N ALA A 344 -5.53 10.76 3.84
CA ALA A 344 -4.76 11.88 4.37
C ALA A 344 -3.72 12.38 3.36
N ASP A 345 -3.13 11.49 2.56
CA ASP A 345 -2.23 11.87 1.49
C ASP A 345 -3.01 12.64 0.40
N LEU A 346 -4.19 12.15 -0.01
CA LEU A 346 -5.11 12.81 -0.95
C LEU A 346 -5.70 14.13 -0.42
N LYS A 347 -5.99 14.23 0.88
CA LYS A 347 -6.50 15.45 1.54
C LYS A 347 -5.38 16.45 1.81
N LYS A 348 -4.17 16.01 2.16
CA LYS A 348 -2.96 16.86 2.19
C LYS A 348 -2.65 17.39 0.78
N LEU A 349 -2.77 16.54 -0.24
CA LEU A 349 -2.70 16.93 -1.65
C LEU A 349 -3.80 17.95 -2.01
N GLY A 350 -5.06 17.73 -1.63
CA GLY A 350 -6.19 18.63 -1.93
C GLY A 350 -6.18 19.97 -1.18
N VAL A 351 -5.74 19.99 0.08
CA VAL A 351 -5.63 21.22 0.90
C VAL A 351 -4.39 22.04 0.51
N GLN A 352 -3.27 21.41 0.16
CA GLN A 352 -2.10 22.12 -0.38
C GLN A 352 -2.34 22.72 -1.78
N ILE A 353 -3.30 22.19 -2.54
CA ILE A 353 -3.69 22.69 -3.88
C ILE A 353 -4.61 23.93 -3.80
N ALA A 354 -5.30 24.17 -2.68
CA ALA A 354 -6.21 25.30 -2.53
C ALA A 354 -5.51 26.63 -2.16
N GLU A 355 -4.28 26.60 -1.63
CA GLU A 355 -3.65 27.78 -1.01
C GLU A 355 -2.48 28.42 -1.80
N GLU A 356 -1.88 27.81 -2.82
CA GLU A 356 -0.74 28.44 -3.52
C GLU A 356 -0.78 28.41 -5.06
N LYS A 357 -0.37 29.56 -5.62
CA LYS A 357 -0.41 30.01 -7.01
C LYS A 357 0.10 28.96 -8.02
N GLU A 358 -0.62 28.88 -9.14
CA GLU A 358 -0.53 27.96 -10.28
C GLU A 358 0.87 27.63 -10.83
N GLU A 359 1.86 28.51 -10.67
CA GLU A 359 3.26 28.27 -11.08
C GLU A 359 3.97 27.19 -10.24
N LYS A 360 3.71 27.13 -8.92
CA LYS A 360 4.30 26.08 -8.07
C LYS A 360 3.61 24.73 -8.27
N ARG A 361 2.35 24.73 -8.70
CA ARG A 361 1.59 23.53 -9.08
C ARG A 361 2.23 22.86 -10.30
N LEU A 362 2.53 23.64 -11.33
CA LEU A 362 3.24 23.16 -12.51
C LEU A 362 4.65 22.68 -12.16
N ALA A 363 5.42 23.44 -11.36
CA ALA A 363 6.76 23.02 -10.92
C ALA A 363 6.74 21.76 -10.04
N PHE A 364 5.69 21.51 -9.27
CA PHE A 364 5.56 20.32 -8.43
C PHE A 364 5.14 19.07 -9.22
N PHE A 365 4.22 19.21 -10.20
CA PHE A 365 3.88 18.09 -11.10
C PHE A 365 5.00 17.80 -12.08
N GLU A 366 5.71 18.83 -12.54
CA GLU A 366 6.96 18.68 -13.27
C GLU A 366 8.00 17.99 -12.38
N LYS A 367 8.11 18.34 -11.09
CA LYS A 367 9.00 17.64 -10.15
C LYS A 367 8.60 16.19 -9.91
N ILE A 368 7.31 15.83 -9.82
CA ILE A 368 6.88 14.43 -9.66
C ILE A 368 7.10 13.65 -10.96
N GLN A 369 6.75 14.21 -12.12
CA GLN A 369 7.02 13.58 -13.41
C GLN A 369 8.51 13.46 -13.66
N GLN A 370 9.30 14.46 -13.27
CA GLN A 370 10.76 14.40 -13.24
C GLN A 370 11.20 13.32 -12.28
N GLN A 371 10.69 13.23 -11.05
CA GLN A 371 11.10 12.19 -10.09
C GLN A 371 10.72 10.77 -10.52
N ASP A 372 9.54 10.56 -11.12
CA ASP A 372 9.12 9.26 -11.65
C ASP A 372 9.93 8.90 -12.92
N ALA A 373 10.17 9.86 -13.81
CA ALA A 373 11.02 9.66 -14.98
C ALA A 373 12.48 9.46 -14.59
N GLU A 374 13.00 10.24 -13.65
CA GLU A 374 14.32 10.11 -13.04
C GLU A 374 14.44 8.76 -12.36
N TRP A 375 13.41 8.28 -11.65
CA TRP A 375 13.42 6.96 -11.05
C TRP A 375 13.39 5.84 -12.08
N GLU A 376 12.57 5.91 -13.14
CA GLU A 376 12.58 4.89 -14.19
C GLU A 376 13.90 4.89 -14.99
N ILE A 377 14.49 6.07 -15.24
CA ILE A 377 15.83 6.21 -15.82
C ILE A 377 16.88 5.65 -14.87
N GLU A 378 16.82 5.99 -13.59
CA GLU A 378 17.74 5.50 -12.55
C GLU A 378 17.63 3.99 -12.41
N LYS A 379 16.41 3.45 -12.37
CA LYS A 379 16.14 2.02 -12.32
C LYS A 379 16.73 1.32 -13.55
N ALA A 380 16.47 1.82 -14.76
CA ALA A 380 17.06 1.27 -15.98
C ALA A 380 18.60 1.34 -15.95
N ASN A 381 19.17 2.44 -15.46
CA ASN A 381 20.63 2.58 -15.29
C ASN A 381 21.18 1.57 -14.28
N ARG A 382 20.51 1.35 -13.15
CA ARG A 382 20.90 0.39 -12.12
C ARG A 382 20.77 -1.06 -12.61
N GLU A 383 19.71 -1.40 -13.34
CA GLU A 383 19.56 -2.71 -14.00
C GLU A 383 20.66 -2.93 -15.05
N ALA A 384 20.94 -1.92 -15.86
CA ALA A 384 22.02 -1.96 -16.84
C ALA A 384 23.40 -2.09 -16.17
N GLN A 385 23.64 -1.45 -15.02
CA GLN A 385 24.88 -1.61 -14.24
C GLN A 385 25.04 -3.05 -13.73
N VAL A 386 23.99 -3.65 -13.18
CA VAL A 386 24.00 -5.03 -12.70
C VAL A 386 24.27 -6.01 -13.84
N GLU A 387 23.57 -5.86 -14.98
CA GLU A 387 23.80 -6.73 -16.14
C GLU A 387 25.18 -6.49 -16.76
N LYS A 388 25.65 -5.23 -16.81
CA LYS A 388 27.01 -4.89 -17.27
C LYS A 388 28.06 -5.55 -16.40
N ALA A 389 27.94 -5.52 -15.07
CA ALA A 389 28.90 -6.16 -14.17
C ALA A 389 28.99 -7.67 -14.43
N LYS A 390 27.84 -8.33 -14.57
CA LYS A 390 27.75 -9.75 -14.96
C LYS A 390 28.42 -10.03 -16.30
N LEU A 391 28.09 -9.27 -17.35
CA LEU A 391 28.66 -9.43 -18.68
C LEU A 391 30.17 -9.13 -18.71
N GLN A 392 30.61 -8.08 -18.02
CA GLN A 392 32.03 -7.72 -17.89
C GLN A 392 32.82 -8.85 -17.27
N ARG A 393 32.31 -9.49 -16.21
CA ARG A 393 32.95 -10.66 -15.62
C ARG A 393 33.14 -11.78 -16.63
N PHE A 394 32.07 -12.18 -17.34
CA PHE A 394 32.15 -13.23 -18.36
C PHE A 394 33.16 -12.87 -19.45
N ASN A 395 33.06 -11.66 -19.99
CA ASN A 395 33.96 -11.16 -21.03
C ASN A 395 35.42 -11.15 -20.56
N MET A 396 35.70 -10.67 -19.34
CA MET A 396 37.05 -10.67 -18.75
C MET A 396 37.62 -12.08 -18.65
N LEU A 397 36.83 -13.03 -18.17
CA LEU A 397 37.26 -14.43 -18.01
C LEU A 397 37.45 -15.16 -19.36
N ASP A 398 36.67 -14.81 -20.37
CA ASP A 398 36.76 -15.38 -21.72
C ASP A 398 37.90 -14.76 -22.55
N SER A 399 38.33 -13.54 -22.21
CA SER A 399 39.30 -12.78 -22.99
C SER A 399 40.56 -12.39 -22.22
N ILE A 400 40.94 -13.17 -21.19
CA ILE A 400 42.16 -12.96 -20.38
C ILE A 400 43.41 -12.63 -21.21
N PRO A 401 43.71 -13.31 -22.34
CA PRO A 401 44.91 -13.03 -23.13
C PRO A 401 44.98 -11.61 -23.70
N TYR A 402 43.84 -10.91 -23.80
CA TYR A 402 43.71 -9.57 -24.37
C TYR A 402 43.63 -8.46 -23.30
N GLN A 403 43.71 -8.80 -22.02
CA GLN A 403 43.64 -7.84 -20.92
C GLN A 403 45.02 -7.26 -20.59
N LEU A 404 45.05 -6.11 -19.90
CA LEU A 404 46.31 -5.60 -19.36
C LEU A 404 46.88 -6.59 -18.35
N ASN A 405 48.21 -6.73 -18.32
CA ASN A 405 48.88 -7.66 -17.40
C ASN A 405 48.34 -9.10 -17.49
N ALA A 406 47.95 -9.56 -18.69
CA ALA A 406 47.28 -10.83 -18.94
C ALA A 406 47.92 -12.05 -18.25
N ASN A 407 49.25 -12.12 -18.19
CA ASN A 407 49.95 -13.21 -17.50
C ASN A 407 49.67 -13.23 -15.99
N LEU A 408 49.69 -12.06 -15.34
CA LEU A 408 49.34 -11.94 -13.93
C LEU A 408 47.87 -12.28 -13.70
N LEU A 409 46.97 -11.76 -14.54
CA LEU A 409 45.54 -12.06 -14.47
C LEU A 409 45.28 -13.56 -14.59
N ALA A 410 45.91 -14.22 -15.57
CA ALA A 410 45.77 -15.65 -15.80
C ALA A 410 46.19 -16.48 -14.59
N LYS A 411 47.29 -16.10 -13.92
CA LYS A 411 47.78 -16.78 -12.72
C LYS A 411 46.87 -16.60 -11.52
N VAL A 412 46.38 -15.37 -11.32
CA VAL A 412 45.39 -15.07 -10.26
C VAL A 412 44.11 -15.85 -10.49
N VAL A 413 43.55 -15.81 -11.70
CA VAL A 413 42.33 -16.56 -12.06
C VAL A 413 42.53 -18.07 -11.95
N ALA A 414 43.69 -18.59 -12.35
CA ALA A 414 44.01 -20.02 -12.19
C ALA A 414 44.07 -20.42 -10.71
N ASN A 415 44.68 -19.60 -9.85
CA ASN A 415 44.74 -19.84 -8.41
C ASN A 415 43.34 -19.82 -7.75
N LEU A 416 42.40 -19.05 -8.30
CA LEU A 416 41.00 -19.03 -7.87
C LEU A 416 40.15 -20.21 -8.41
N GLY A 417 40.70 -21.09 -9.25
CA GLY A 417 40.01 -22.27 -9.80
C GLY A 417 39.87 -22.30 -11.32
N GLY A 418 40.24 -21.20 -12.00
CA GLY A 418 40.20 -21.05 -13.46
C GLY A 418 38.86 -20.49 -13.99
N SER A 419 38.89 -19.92 -15.19
CA SER A 419 37.75 -19.22 -15.81
C SER A 419 36.48 -20.07 -15.87
N GLU A 420 36.58 -21.34 -16.25
CA GLU A 420 35.42 -22.23 -16.39
C GLU A 420 34.70 -22.51 -15.06
N ALA A 421 35.44 -22.66 -13.96
CA ALA A 421 34.85 -22.88 -12.65
C ALA A 421 34.17 -21.60 -12.15
N LEU A 422 34.82 -20.45 -12.30
CA LEU A 422 34.30 -19.15 -11.85
C LEU A 422 33.05 -18.71 -12.63
N LYS A 423 32.98 -18.99 -13.94
CA LYS A 423 31.80 -18.70 -14.77
C LYS A 423 30.56 -19.49 -14.36
N LYS A 424 30.72 -20.68 -13.77
CA LYS A 424 29.63 -21.56 -13.32
C LYS A 424 29.08 -21.18 -11.94
N VAL A 425 29.65 -20.17 -11.29
CA VAL A 425 29.12 -19.67 -10.02
C VAL A 425 27.89 -18.82 -10.32
N GLU A 426 26.73 -19.26 -9.84
CA GLU A 426 25.45 -18.57 -9.97
C GLU A 426 24.94 -18.05 -8.63
N LYS A 427 25.34 -18.72 -7.54
CA LYS A 427 24.98 -18.38 -6.17
C LYS A 427 26.17 -18.58 -5.24
N ALA A 428 26.31 -17.73 -4.25
CA ALA A 428 27.30 -17.88 -3.19
C ALA A 428 26.69 -17.54 -1.83
N HIS A 429 27.16 -18.23 -0.79
CA HIS A 429 26.80 -17.96 0.60
C HIS A 429 28.04 -18.02 1.49
N LEU A 430 28.21 -17.00 2.32
CA LEU A 430 29.28 -16.88 3.31
C LEU A 430 28.67 -16.71 4.70
N PHE A 431 29.15 -17.49 5.66
CA PHE A 431 28.87 -17.26 7.08
C PHE A 431 30.19 -17.05 7.82
N SER A 432 30.26 -15.95 8.54
CA SER A 432 31.47 -15.45 9.18
C SER A 432 31.24 -15.08 10.64
N LYS A 433 32.23 -15.34 11.48
CA LYS A 433 32.34 -14.78 12.84
C LYS A 433 33.26 -13.59 12.83
N LEU A 434 32.83 -12.50 13.47
CA LEU A 434 33.64 -11.29 13.63
C LEU A 434 34.23 -11.25 15.04
N LYS A 435 35.49 -10.81 15.12
CA LYS A 435 36.18 -10.49 16.37
C LYS A 435 36.62 -9.03 16.30
N ILE A 436 35.98 -8.18 17.10
CA ILE A 436 36.37 -6.77 17.23
C ILE A 436 37.31 -6.64 18.42
N GLU A 437 38.38 -5.87 18.26
CA GLU A 437 39.30 -5.59 19.35
C GLU A 437 38.59 -4.94 20.55
N GLY A 438 38.85 -5.43 21.76
CA GLY A 438 38.22 -4.92 22.99
C GLY A 438 36.75 -5.30 23.20
N ASN A 439 36.11 -6.06 22.30
CA ASN A 439 34.71 -6.49 22.42
C ASN A 439 34.57 -8.02 22.50
N ASN A 440 33.92 -8.50 23.56
CA ASN A 440 33.66 -9.94 23.78
C ASN A 440 32.27 -10.39 23.31
N ILE A 441 31.44 -9.49 22.77
CA ILE A 441 30.10 -9.83 22.28
C ILE A 441 30.24 -10.64 20.99
N PRO A 442 29.60 -11.82 20.87
CA PRO A 442 29.62 -12.59 19.63
C PRO A 442 28.95 -11.82 18.49
N GLN A 443 29.66 -11.65 17.39
CA GLN A 443 29.15 -10.99 16.20
C GLN A 443 29.29 -11.91 14.99
N THR A 444 28.27 -11.94 14.14
CA THR A 444 28.26 -12.78 12.94
C THR A 444 27.80 -11.99 11.73
N GLU A 445 28.39 -12.28 10.58
CA GLU A 445 27.90 -11.82 9.28
C GLU A 445 27.49 -13.02 8.44
N GLU A 446 26.33 -12.93 7.82
CA GLU A 446 25.81 -13.91 6.88
C GLU A 446 25.52 -13.17 5.57
N LYS A 447 26.14 -13.62 4.48
CA LYS A 447 26.11 -12.96 3.16
C LYS A 447 25.61 -13.94 2.12
N TRP A 448 24.69 -13.53 1.27
CA TRP A 448 24.21 -14.29 0.12
C TRP A 448 24.30 -13.43 -1.13
N ALA A 449 24.65 -14.04 -2.25
CA ALA A 449 24.65 -13.35 -3.53
C ALA A 449 24.21 -14.27 -4.67
N THR A 450 23.59 -13.66 -5.67
CA THR A 450 23.37 -14.21 -7.01
C THR A 450 24.01 -13.26 -8.02
N ASN A 451 23.97 -13.59 -9.31
CA ASN A 451 24.38 -12.67 -10.38
C ASN A 451 23.49 -11.42 -10.55
N SER A 452 22.49 -11.20 -9.68
CA SER A 452 21.61 -10.02 -9.71
C SER A 452 21.22 -9.48 -8.34
N ASN A 453 21.52 -10.20 -7.26
CA ASN A 453 21.03 -9.89 -5.91
C ASN A 453 22.12 -10.11 -4.87
N TYR A 454 22.04 -9.36 -3.78
CA TYR A 454 22.93 -9.47 -2.64
C TYR A 454 22.12 -9.29 -1.35
N LEU A 455 22.46 -10.03 -0.30
CA LEU A 455 21.90 -9.87 1.04
C LEU A 455 23.05 -9.96 2.03
N LEU A 456 23.14 -8.98 2.91
CA LEU A 456 23.96 -9.00 4.11
C LEU A 456 23.05 -9.03 5.32
N ARG A 457 23.38 -9.89 6.28
CA ARG A 457 22.81 -9.89 7.61
C ARG A 457 23.95 -9.85 8.61
N LYS A 458 24.07 -8.75 9.36
CA LYS A 458 24.97 -8.65 10.51
C LYS A 458 24.16 -8.85 11.79
N LYS A 459 24.74 -9.55 12.76
CA LYS A 459 24.14 -9.71 14.10
C LYS A 459 25.11 -9.19 15.15
N MET A 460 24.75 -8.07 15.79
CA MET A 460 25.53 -7.42 16.84
C MET A 460 24.61 -6.69 17.85
N PRO A 461 24.47 -7.19 19.10
CA PRO A 461 23.41 -8.14 19.52
C PRO A 461 22.08 -8.16 18.73
N GLU A 462 21.73 -7.08 18.05
CA GLU A 462 20.54 -6.92 17.20
C GLU A 462 20.88 -7.12 15.72
N SER A 463 19.89 -7.25 14.83
CA SER A 463 20.16 -7.56 13.41
C SER A 463 20.21 -6.30 12.56
N TYR A 464 21.19 -6.24 11.66
CA TYR A 464 21.29 -5.25 10.60
C TYR A 464 21.25 -5.97 9.25
N TYR A 465 20.53 -5.40 8.28
CA TYR A 465 20.38 -5.97 6.95
C TYR A 465 20.72 -4.94 5.88
N GLU A 466 21.35 -5.42 4.81
CA GLU A 466 21.43 -4.72 3.53
C GLU A 466 20.99 -5.68 2.42
N ILE A 467 20.16 -5.20 1.50
CA ILE A 467 19.65 -5.99 0.38
C ILE A 467 19.89 -5.22 -0.89
N VAL A 468 20.36 -5.93 -1.93
CA VAL A 468 20.25 -5.52 -3.33
C VAL A 468 19.37 -6.55 -4.03
N ASN A 469 18.31 -6.07 -4.68
CA ASN A 469 17.39 -6.87 -5.47
C ASN A 469 17.24 -6.22 -6.85
N GLY A 470 18.08 -6.63 -7.80
CA GLY A 470 18.18 -5.99 -9.11
C GLY A 470 18.51 -4.49 -8.98
N ALA A 471 17.57 -3.63 -9.38
CA ALA A 471 17.73 -2.18 -9.36
C ALA A 471 17.59 -1.54 -7.97
N GLU A 472 17.02 -2.28 -7.01
CA GLU A 472 16.70 -1.72 -5.70
C GLU A 472 17.74 -2.12 -4.68
N ALA A 473 18.04 -1.20 -3.76
CA ALA A 473 18.81 -1.51 -2.57
C ALA A 473 18.14 -0.93 -1.33
N TRP A 474 18.22 -1.66 -0.22
CA TRP A 474 17.54 -1.38 1.02
C TRP A 474 18.42 -1.72 2.22
N SER A 475 18.25 -1.00 3.33
CA SER A 475 18.86 -1.34 4.61
C SER A 475 17.82 -1.35 5.74
N HIS A 476 18.11 -2.09 6.81
CA HIS A 476 17.27 -2.14 8.02
C HIS A 476 18.15 -2.40 9.25
N ASP A 477 17.92 -1.65 10.34
CA ASP A 477 18.61 -1.81 11.61
C ASP A 477 17.59 -2.03 12.74
N ASP A 478 17.67 -3.16 13.43
CA ASP A 478 16.79 -3.48 14.57
C ASP A 478 16.97 -2.51 15.75
N ARG A 479 18.10 -1.77 15.83
CA ARG A 479 18.40 -0.78 16.89
C ARG A 479 17.54 0.48 16.82
N GLU A 480 16.95 0.76 15.67
CA GLU A 480 16.02 1.89 15.53
C GLU A 480 14.67 1.55 16.19
N SER A 481 14.61 1.56 17.52
CA SER A 481 13.37 1.23 18.23
C SER A 481 12.26 2.28 18.01
N GLY A 482 11.06 1.83 17.56
CA GLY A 482 9.84 2.64 17.44
C GLY A 482 9.11 2.56 16.09
N LEU A 483 8.17 3.46 15.84
CA LEU A 483 7.41 3.64 14.58
C LEU A 483 8.29 3.92 13.33
N ASN A 484 9.61 4.06 13.53
CA ASN A 484 10.61 4.40 12.52
C ASN A 484 11.55 3.23 12.16
N ALA A 485 11.43 2.04 12.77
CA ALA A 485 12.11 0.82 12.33
C ALA A 485 11.58 0.40 10.94
N LYS A 486 12.05 1.06 9.89
CA LYS A 486 11.56 0.86 8.52
C LYS A 486 12.74 0.63 7.61
N TRP A 487 12.61 -0.35 6.75
CA TRP A 487 13.51 -0.55 5.62
C TRP A 487 13.69 0.75 4.83
N ALA A 488 14.90 1.29 4.85
CA ALA A 488 15.28 2.51 4.15
C ALA A 488 15.76 2.16 2.74
N LYS A 489 15.27 2.89 1.73
CA LYS A 489 15.76 2.73 0.35
C LYS A 489 17.11 3.42 0.25
N LEU A 490 18.10 2.74 -0.32
CA LEU A 490 19.45 3.26 -0.45
C LEU A 490 19.60 4.14 -1.71
N PRO A 491 20.28 5.29 -1.60
CA PRO A 491 20.55 6.19 -2.72
C PRO A 491 21.50 5.54 -3.74
N ALA A 492 21.67 6.17 -4.91
CA ALA A 492 22.46 5.63 -6.01
C ALA A 492 23.91 5.32 -5.63
N TYR A 493 24.51 6.15 -4.78
CA TYR A 493 25.88 5.96 -4.28
C TYR A 493 26.02 4.66 -3.49
N ASP A 494 25.14 4.45 -2.50
CA ASP A 494 25.14 3.25 -1.66
C ASP A 494 24.76 2.01 -2.48
N PHE A 495 23.82 2.14 -3.42
CA PHE A 495 23.52 1.09 -4.39
C PHE A 495 24.75 0.67 -5.19
N ALA A 496 25.53 1.62 -5.74
CA ALA A 496 26.73 1.31 -6.51
C ALA A 496 27.79 0.61 -5.65
N ASN A 497 27.93 1.03 -4.39
CA ASN A 497 28.86 0.42 -3.45
C ASN A 497 28.46 -1.02 -3.05
N LEU A 498 27.16 -1.31 -2.93
CA LEU A 498 26.68 -2.66 -2.58
C LEU A 498 26.60 -3.59 -3.80
N SER A 499 26.19 -3.07 -4.96
CA SER A 499 25.98 -3.85 -6.18
C SER A 499 27.27 -4.48 -6.72
N LYS A 500 28.46 -3.99 -6.34
CA LYS A 500 29.73 -4.70 -6.62
C LYS A 500 29.76 -6.13 -6.07
N ASN A 501 28.99 -6.43 -5.02
CA ASN A 501 28.90 -7.75 -4.41
C ASN A 501 27.98 -8.72 -5.19
N VAL A 502 27.32 -8.23 -6.24
CA VAL A 502 26.62 -9.07 -7.23
C VAL A 502 27.62 -9.76 -8.16
N ASP A 503 28.83 -9.20 -8.33
CA ASP A 503 29.94 -9.97 -8.90
C ASP A 503 30.41 -11.00 -7.87
N LEU A 504 30.08 -12.27 -8.15
CA LEU A 504 30.40 -13.39 -7.26
C LEU A 504 31.91 -13.63 -7.07
N ILE A 505 32.79 -13.13 -7.96
CA ILE A 505 34.25 -13.19 -7.74
C ILE A 505 34.64 -12.15 -6.70
N ASN A 506 34.19 -10.92 -6.86
CA ASN A 506 34.38 -9.85 -5.88
C ASN A 506 33.77 -10.23 -4.53
N PHE A 507 32.56 -10.80 -4.50
CA PHE A 507 31.92 -11.29 -3.27
C PHE A 507 32.78 -12.31 -2.50
N LEU A 508 33.41 -13.26 -3.20
CA LEU A 508 34.21 -14.32 -2.59
C LEU A 508 35.61 -13.86 -2.18
N THR A 509 36.21 -12.93 -2.92
CA THR A 509 37.66 -12.66 -2.86
C THR A 509 38.04 -11.19 -2.70
N ASP A 510 37.07 -10.28 -2.80
CA ASP A 510 37.25 -8.82 -2.92
C ASP A 510 38.06 -8.37 -4.14
N LEU A 511 38.26 -9.27 -5.12
CA LEU A 511 38.92 -8.94 -6.37
C LEU A 511 37.97 -8.18 -7.31
N ARG A 512 38.28 -6.90 -7.54
CA ARG A 512 37.59 -6.03 -8.49
C ARG A 512 38.09 -6.25 -9.92
N LEU A 513 37.62 -7.32 -10.55
CA LEU A 513 37.95 -7.63 -11.95
C LEU A 513 37.49 -6.54 -12.93
N ASP A 514 36.42 -5.82 -12.59
CA ASP A 514 35.91 -4.68 -13.36
C ASP A 514 36.91 -3.53 -13.45
N LEU A 515 37.83 -3.41 -12.48
CA LEU A 515 38.88 -2.39 -12.46
C LEU A 515 40.20 -2.89 -13.07
N TRP A 516 40.29 -4.15 -13.48
CA TRP A 516 41.56 -4.79 -13.83
C TRP A 516 42.37 -4.01 -14.87
N ASN A 517 41.73 -3.59 -15.96
CA ASN A 517 42.38 -2.85 -17.04
C ASN A 517 42.63 -1.37 -16.71
N ASN A 518 42.18 -0.89 -15.57
CA ASN A 518 42.49 0.45 -15.10
C ASN A 518 43.69 0.46 -14.15
N PHE A 519 44.11 -0.71 -13.65
CA PHE A 519 45.27 -0.81 -12.78
C PHE A 519 46.58 -0.61 -13.53
N GLU A 520 47.37 0.34 -13.04
CA GLU A 520 48.78 0.45 -13.31
C GLU A 520 49.56 -0.51 -12.41
N VAL A 521 50.51 -1.24 -12.97
CA VAL A 521 51.42 -2.07 -12.19
C VAL A 521 52.61 -1.22 -11.79
N LEU A 522 52.72 -0.97 -10.49
CA LEU A 522 53.82 -0.25 -9.89
C LEU A 522 55.02 -1.17 -9.65
N GLN A 523 56.11 -0.60 -9.13
CA GLN A 523 57.28 -1.39 -8.77
C GLN A 523 56.93 -2.41 -7.70
N ASP A 524 57.60 -3.55 -7.75
CA ASP A 524 57.41 -4.61 -6.78
C ASP A 524 57.73 -4.11 -5.37
N GLU A 525 56.88 -4.46 -4.42
CA GLU A 525 56.97 -3.99 -3.04
C GLU A 525 57.01 -5.16 -2.07
N MET A 526 57.86 -5.05 -1.04
CA MET A 526 57.80 -5.92 0.13
C MET A 526 56.68 -5.44 1.05
N TYR A 527 55.54 -6.14 1.01
CA TYR A 527 54.34 -5.77 1.75
C TYR A 527 53.95 -6.90 2.71
N GLU A 528 53.74 -6.58 3.99
CA GLU A 528 53.45 -7.56 5.06
C GLU A 528 54.44 -8.76 5.07
N GLY A 529 55.71 -8.47 4.78
CA GLY A 529 56.79 -9.47 4.74
C GLY A 529 56.83 -10.35 3.49
N ARG A 530 56.04 -10.05 2.45
CA ARG A 530 55.98 -10.81 1.19
C ARG A 530 56.31 -9.93 -0.01
N MET A 531 57.02 -10.49 -0.97
CA MET A 531 57.24 -9.80 -2.25
C MET A 531 55.95 -9.83 -3.06
N CYS A 532 55.41 -8.66 -3.37
CA CYS A 532 54.11 -8.51 -4.01
C CYS A 532 54.20 -7.77 -5.35
N TYR A 533 53.32 -8.13 -6.28
CA TYR A 533 52.89 -7.20 -7.33
C TYR A 533 52.01 -6.14 -6.70
N HIS A 534 52.30 -4.87 -6.98
CA HIS A 534 51.51 -3.73 -6.54
C HIS A 534 50.74 -3.15 -7.72
N LEU A 535 49.41 -3.22 -7.65
CA LEU A 535 48.51 -2.63 -8.64
C LEU A 535 47.84 -1.39 -8.04
N ASN A 536 47.88 -0.27 -8.75
CA ASN A 536 47.25 0.98 -8.34
C ASN A 536 46.24 1.48 -9.39
N TYR A 537 45.09 1.98 -8.95
CA TYR A 537 44.17 2.72 -9.79
C TYR A 537 43.66 3.95 -9.04
N PHE A 538 44.02 5.12 -9.55
CA PHE A 538 43.59 6.40 -9.02
C PHE A 538 42.48 7.02 -9.86
N GLU A 539 41.24 6.91 -9.38
CA GLU A 539 40.07 7.52 -10.00
C GLU A 539 40.00 9.02 -9.68
N LYS A 540 39.79 9.84 -10.71
CA LYS A 540 39.60 11.29 -10.60
C LYS A 540 38.19 11.69 -11.02
N THR A 541 37.65 12.73 -10.42
CA THR A 541 36.36 13.32 -10.78
C THR A 541 36.48 14.85 -10.97
N LEU A 542 35.45 15.49 -11.48
CA LEU A 542 35.39 16.95 -11.57
C LEU A 542 34.66 17.52 -10.34
N SER A 543 35.22 18.55 -9.72
CA SER A 543 34.55 19.32 -8.68
C SER A 543 33.46 20.24 -9.26
N THR A 544 32.64 20.84 -8.40
CA THR A 544 31.65 21.87 -8.77
C THR A 544 32.26 23.07 -9.49
N GLY A 545 33.58 23.30 -9.33
CA GLY A 545 34.35 24.31 -10.05
C GLY A 545 35.05 23.81 -11.31
N ASN A 546 34.66 22.65 -11.86
CA ASN A 546 35.30 21.98 -13.01
C ASN A 546 36.80 21.69 -12.84
N ARG A 547 37.26 21.52 -11.61
CA ARG A 547 38.64 21.11 -11.34
C ARG A 547 38.70 19.60 -11.18
N THR A 548 39.68 18.96 -11.81
CA THR A 548 39.94 17.55 -11.56
C THR A 548 40.42 17.37 -10.12
N ILE A 549 39.68 16.59 -9.34
CA ILE A 549 39.96 16.26 -7.94
C ILE A 549 40.07 14.74 -7.78
N PRO A 550 40.83 14.26 -6.78
CA PRO A 550 40.80 12.86 -6.34
C PRO A 550 39.37 12.39 -6.04
N LYS A 551 39.04 11.15 -6.42
CA LYS A 551 37.78 10.50 -6.06
C LYS A 551 38.04 9.23 -5.25
N THR A 552 38.83 8.31 -5.79
CA THR A 552 39.14 7.06 -5.09
C THR A 552 40.49 6.54 -5.51
N ASP A 553 41.27 6.07 -4.54
CA ASP A 553 42.56 5.42 -4.76
C ASP A 553 42.45 3.95 -4.36
N TYR A 554 42.76 3.05 -5.29
CA TYR A 554 42.68 1.61 -5.10
C TYR A 554 44.07 1.00 -5.19
N HIS A 555 44.45 0.22 -4.17
CA HIS A 555 45.67 -0.55 -4.17
C HIS A 555 45.34 -2.03 -4.03
N VAL A 556 46.00 -2.88 -4.81
CA VAL A 556 45.90 -4.34 -4.70
C VAL A 556 47.30 -4.92 -4.67
N PHE A 557 47.57 -5.72 -3.63
CA PHE A 557 48.85 -6.39 -3.44
C PHE A 557 48.66 -7.89 -3.67
N ILE A 558 49.41 -8.46 -4.60
CA ILE A 558 49.31 -9.87 -4.99
C ILE A 558 50.64 -10.56 -4.78
N ASP A 559 50.65 -11.63 -4.00
CA ASP A 559 51.84 -12.43 -3.70
C ASP A 559 52.47 -12.98 -5.00
N LYS A 560 53.78 -12.78 -5.18
CA LYS A 560 54.51 -13.28 -6.34
C LYS A 560 54.69 -14.79 -6.37
N GLU A 561 54.69 -15.44 -5.22
CA GLU A 561 54.93 -16.88 -5.13
C GLU A 561 53.64 -17.67 -5.39
N ASN A 562 52.56 -17.28 -4.71
CA ASN A 562 51.30 -18.04 -4.71
C ASN A 562 50.16 -17.37 -5.48
N PHE A 563 50.33 -16.13 -5.95
CA PHE A 563 49.30 -15.36 -6.66
C PHE A 563 48.00 -15.19 -5.86
N ASN A 564 48.11 -15.23 -4.53
CA ASN A 564 47.03 -14.88 -3.61
C ASN A 564 46.99 -13.35 -3.47
N ILE A 565 45.79 -12.80 -3.31
CA ILE A 565 45.64 -11.41 -2.90
C ILE A 565 46.12 -11.32 -1.45
N VAL A 566 47.09 -10.46 -1.19
CA VAL A 566 47.62 -10.23 0.16
C VAL A 566 46.81 -9.14 0.83
N SER A 567 46.56 -8.05 0.10
CA SER A 567 45.78 -6.93 0.60
C SER A 567 45.07 -6.17 -0.51
N THR A 568 43.95 -5.55 -0.15
CA THR A 568 43.30 -4.49 -0.91
C THR A 568 43.15 -3.27 -0.01
N GLU A 569 43.50 -2.11 -0.54
CA GLU A 569 43.32 -0.83 0.14
C GLU A 569 42.47 0.08 -0.74
N LYS A 570 41.60 0.85 -0.10
CA LYS A 570 40.72 1.82 -0.74
C LYS A 570 40.73 3.10 0.06
N THR A 571 41.09 4.20 -0.57
CA THR A 571 40.96 5.55 -0.01
C THR A 571 39.92 6.31 -0.79
N GLU A 572 38.87 6.81 -0.13
CA GLU A 572 37.89 7.71 -0.74
C GLU A 572 38.19 9.16 -0.37
N PHE A 573 37.91 10.06 -1.33
CA PHE A 573 38.13 11.47 -1.18
C PHE A 573 36.84 12.25 -1.40
N ASP A 574 36.41 13.01 -0.40
CA ASP A 574 35.33 13.98 -0.51
C ASP A 574 35.90 15.37 -0.78
N ASN A 575 35.56 15.93 -1.94
CA ASN A 575 36.09 17.22 -2.41
C ASN A 575 37.63 17.32 -2.39
N GLY A 576 38.32 16.18 -2.61
CA GLY A 576 39.78 16.09 -2.62
C GLY A 576 40.43 15.89 -1.25
N ASN A 577 39.64 15.85 -0.16
CA ASN A 577 40.13 15.49 1.17
C ASN A 577 39.80 14.03 1.46
N LYS A 578 40.73 13.29 2.09
CA LYS A 578 40.49 11.91 2.53
C LYS A 578 39.28 11.87 3.47
N SER A 579 38.27 11.08 3.12
CA SER A 579 37.04 10.92 3.91
C SER A 579 36.91 9.52 4.51
N PHE A 580 37.48 8.52 3.84
CA PHE A 580 37.41 7.13 4.26
C PHE A 580 38.64 6.36 3.79
N PHE A 581 39.14 5.46 4.63
CA PHE A 581 40.14 4.48 4.26
C PHE A 581 39.73 3.10 4.75
N GLU A 582 39.86 2.10 3.89
CA GLU A 582 39.66 0.70 4.21
C GLU A 582 40.85 -0.11 3.71
N ARG A 583 41.49 -0.84 4.62
CA ARG A 583 42.48 -1.86 4.32
C ARG A 583 41.95 -3.22 4.73
N LYS A 584 42.11 -4.21 3.84
CA LYS A 584 41.83 -5.62 4.10
C LYS A 584 43.08 -6.44 3.91
N LEU A 585 43.44 -7.23 4.91
CA LEU A 585 44.53 -8.19 4.87
C LEU A 585 43.94 -9.60 4.78
N PHE A 586 44.26 -10.32 3.70
CA PHE A 586 43.71 -11.64 3.44
C PHE A 586 44.67 -12.75 3.86
N GLY A 587 44.14 -13.76 4.54
CA GLY A 587 44.91 -14.88 5.05
C GLY A 587 44.12 -16.18 5.12
N ASP A 588 44.80 -17.25 5.54
CA ASP A 588 44.22 -18.58 5.67
C ASP A 588 43.50 -19.02 4.38
N TYR A 589 44.24 -19.00 3.27
CA TYR A 589 43.72 -19.43 1.96
C TYR A 589 43.49 -20.93 1.95
N ARG A 590 42.26 -21.38 1.67
CA ARG A 590 41.91 -22.81 1.63
C ARG A 590 41.24 -23.19 0.30
N PRO A 591 41.47 -24.43 -0.19
CA PRO A 591 40.86 -24.90 -1.42
C PRO A 591 39.35 -25.15 -1.25
N VAL A 592 38.58 -24.74 -2.25
CA VAL A 592 37.13 -24.98 -2.32
C VAL A 592 36.83 -25.93 -3.48
N ALA A 593 36.34 -27.13 -3.16
CA ALA A 593 36.14 -28.21 -4.14
C ALA A 593 35.24 -27.80 -5.32
N ALA A 594 34.17 -27.06 -5.04
CA ALA A 594 33.23 -26.56 -6.05
C ALA A 594 33.85 -25.54 -7.03
N LEU A 595 35.03 -25.00 -6.72
CA LEU A 595 35.80 -24.10 -7.57
C LEU A 595 37.05 -24.80 -8.12
N ASN A 596 36.96 -26.09 -8.44
CA ASN A 596 38.10 -26.86 -8.95
C ASN A 596 39.34 -26.75 -8.03
N SER A 597 39.10 -26.81 -6.71
CA SER A 597 40.10 -26.61 -5.66
C SER A 597 40.83 -25.26 -5.66
N GLY A 598 40.23 -24.24 -6.29
CA GLY A 598 40.64 -22.85 -6.18
C GLY A 598 40.66 -22.37 -4.73
N LYS A 599 41.59 -21.47 -4.41
CA LYS A 599 41.84 -21.02 -3.03
C LYS A 599 41.13 -19.71 -2.72
N ILE A 600 40.38 -19.66 -1.62
CA ILE A 600 39.69 -18.46 -1.14
C ILE A 600 40.18 -18.12 0.28
N PRO A 601 40.28 -16.83 0.67
CA PRO A 601 40.68 -16.47 2.02
C PRO A 601 39.58 -16.81 3.05
N TYR A 602 39.95 -17.48 4.14
CA TYR A 602 39.06 -17.77 5.27
C TYR A 602 39.24 -16.78 6.42
N LYS A 603 40.32 -16.00 6.43
CA LYS A 603 40.58 -14.95 7.40
C LYS A 603 40.77 -13.62 6.68
N VAL A 604 40.08 -12.59 7.15
CA VAL A 604 40.25 -11.21 6.68
C VAL A 604 40.40 -10.31 7.90
N ASN A 605 41.48 -9.54 7.97
CA ASN A 605 41.61 -8.47 8.96
C ASN A 605 41.24 -7.15 8.28
N TYR A 606 40.32 -6.41 8.89
CA TYR A 606 39.84 -5.12 8.43
C TYR A 606 40.45 -4.02 9.29
N GLU A 607 40.89 -2.98 8.63
CA GLU A 607 41.27 -1.69 9.21
C GLU A 607 40.52 -0.61 8.47
N ILE A 608 39.66 0.09 9.21
CA ILE A 608 38.80 1.14 8.67
C ILE A 608 39.11 2.42 9.43
N GLU A 609 39.36 3.49 8.70
CA GLU A 609 39.51 4.84 9.23
C GLU A 609 38.44 5.72 8.59
N ASP A 610 37.52 6.21 9.41
CA ASP A 610 36.45 7.11 8.99
C ASP A 610 36.34 8.32 9.95
N PHE A 611 35.30 9.15 9.79
CA PHE A 611 35.07 10.31 10.65
C PHE A 611 34.98 9.97 12.15
N ASN A 612 34.60 8.74 12.50
CA ASN A 612 34.44 8.27 13.88
C ASN A 612 35.73 7.66 14.47
N GLY A 613 36.81 7.58 13.67
CA GLY A 613 38.11 7.08 14.07
C GLY A 613 38.50 5.74 13.44
N GLU A 614 39.49 5.09 14.03
CA GLU A 614 40.01 3.79 13.56
C GLU A 614 39.22 2.62 14.16
N THR A 615 38.81 1.69 13.29
CA THR A 615 38.14 0.44 13.65
C THR A 615 38.93 -0.74 13.12
N LEU A 616 39.36 -1.62 14.03
CA LEU A 616 40.07 -2.86 13.72
C LEU A 616 39.22 -4.08 14.08
N TYR A 617 39.00 -4.97 13.12
CA TYR A 617 38.32 -6.24 13.38
C TYR A 617 38.76 -7.36 12.45
N GLN A 618 38.58 -8.59 12.91
CA GLN A 618 38.88 -9.79 12.14
C GLN A 618 37.59 -10.52 11.77
N GLU A 619 37.43 -10.86 10.49
CA GLU A 619 36.45 -11.81 9.98
C GLU A 619 37.08 -13.20 9.85
N GLN A 620 36.46 -14.19 10.48
CA GLN A 620 36.73 -15.61 10.23
C GLN A 620 35.54 -16.21 9.49
N ARG A 621 35.73 -16.55 8.21
CA ARG A 621 34.73 -17.24 7.39
C ARG A 621 34.67 -18.69 7.85
N GLU A 622 33.55 -19.10 8.43
CA GLU A 622 33.36 -20.48 8.89
C GLU A 622 32.78 -21.36 7.78
N LYS A 623 31.95 -20.77 6.91
CA LYS A 623 31.26 -21.48 5.84
C LYS A 623 31.35 -20.69 4.54
N ILE A 624 31.74 -21.39 3.47
CA ILE A 624 31.74 -20.88 2.10
C ILE A 624 31.03 -21.91 1.24
N GLU A 625 29.88 -21.55 0.68
CA GLU A 625 29.09 -22.42 -0.19
C GLU A 625 28.97 -21.82 -1.59
N ILE A 626 29.21 -22.66 -2.59
CA ILE A 626 29.12 -22.34 -4.01
C ILE A 626 27.92 -23.08 -4.58
N ASN A 627 27.06 -22.34 -5.29
CA ASN A 627 25.77 -22.81 -5.79
C ASN A 627 24.88 -23.51 -4.76
N PRO A 628 24.71 -22.96 -3.54
CA PRO A 628 23.81 -23.53 -2.53
C PRO A 628 22.34 -23.48 -2.97
N VAL A 629 21.54 -24.38 -2.41
CA VAL A 629 20.10 -24.45 -2.66
C VAL A 629 19.37 -23.43 -1.76
N PHE A 630 19.26 -22.18 -2.22
CA PHE A 630 18.35 -21.19 -1.66
C PHE A 630 17.47 -20.54 -2.75
N GLY A 631 16.25 -20.15 -2.39
CA GLY A 631 15.31 -19.47 -3.29
C GLY A 631 15.55 -17.96 -3.33
N ASN A 632 15.28 -17.31 -4.47
CA ASN A 632 15.47 -15.86 -4.63
C ASN A 632 14.57 -15.00 -3.70
N ARG A 633 13.56 -15.63 -3.07
CA ARG A 633 12.69 -15.00 -2.09
C ARG A 633 13.45 -14.36 -0.91
N ILE A 634 14.66 -14.84 -0.59
CA ILE A 634 15.47 -14.25 0.49
C ILE A 634 15.96 -12.82 0.18
N PHE A 635 15.97 -12.41 -1.09
CA PHE A 635 16.34 -11.05 -1.52
C PHE A 635 15.12 -10.15 -1.73
N MET A 636 13.91 -10.70 -1.58
CA MET A 636 12.69 -9.95 -1.79
C MET A 636 12.26 -9.29 -0.50
N LYS A 637 12.03 -7.98 -0.57
CA LYS A 637 11.25 -7.26 0.43
C LYS A 637 9.78 -7.61 0.23
N GLU A 638 9.19 -8.37 1.15
CA GLU A 638 7.76 -8.70 1.08
C GLU A 638 6.97 -7.73 1.96
N VAL A 639 6.05 -6.99 1.34
CA VAL A 639 5.18 -6.05 2.07
C VAL A 639 4.01 -6.83 2.66
N TYR A 640 4.07 -7.07 3.97
CA TYR A 640 2.97 -7.64 4.74
C TYR A 640 2.20 -6.54 5.48
N PHE A 641 0.91 -6.75 5.71
CA PHE A 641 0.15 -5.87 6.60
C PHE A 641 0.72 -5.99 8.03
N GLY A 642 1.30 -4.89 8.55
CA GLY A 642 1.81 -4.80 9.92
C GLY A 642 3.33 -4.81 10.06
N GLY A 643 4.09 -4.85 8.96
CA GLY A 643 5.55 -4.75 8.99
C GLY A 643 6.21 -5.26 7.71
N PHE A 644 7.49 -4.99 7.57
CA PHE A 644 8.31 -5.54 6.50
C PHE A 644 8.92 -6.88 6.95
N LYS A 645 8.98 -7.87 6.07
CA LYS A 645 9.76 -9.10 6.29
C LYS A 645 10.77 -9.28 5.19
#